data_AF-A0A2M7RXU6-F1
#
_entry.id   AF-A0A2M7RXU6-F1
#
_cell.length_a   1.000
_cell.length_b   1.000
_cell.length_c   1.000
_cell.angle_alpha   90.00
_cell.angle_beta   90.00
_cell.angle_gamma   90.00
#
_symmetry.space_group_name_H-M   'P 1'
#
loop_
_entity.id
_entity.type
_entity.pdbx_description
1 polymer ?
#
loop_
_entity_poly.entity_id
_entity_poly.type
_entity_poly.pdbx_seq_one_letter_code
_entity_poly.pdbx_strand_id
1 'polypeptide(L)'
;MYNLKNRISDQLISPEHRVVRRKFNSNEYVLETIEKVRGLNSPFIVPVGSQGYSHSESFLSDDEIRFLAWVIAEGTLDQGERGSGRISLYQSAIANPQDYQEMKDLCASLNLKYSERTQVGLGKDCQVLRFDASSTRKILSYFGGDKKNGIKFIPKVILDSDSETAKLFLETYIKGDGHEEVKITTTSKIVCDGLLQVAVHAGYGATVAIRKPEGISKKDRYIIRLIKHRDTYINEVQAINYQGIIWCPNTKNETVIARRNGKIFITGNTPFTNITLDVTPSKMIGEENVIIGGQVMPEKYKDFQVEMDMFNKAFAEVMLAGDSTGRVFSFPIPTYNVDKNFDWDRESLQPMWEMTAKYGVPYFSNFVNSNMDRDDARSMCCRLRLDNRELRKRGGGLFGANPLTGSLGVVTINLARLGFLSKDKEEFKTRLLALMNLAKESLEIKRKVIEKFTADGLYPYSKHYLDNIFARFNAYWKNHFNTIGINGMNEAALNLLGQDITSPEGHAFAAEILDFMREKLMDYQNETNNLYNLEATPGEGCTYRFAKKDLEVYPDIIFANDKAVKQDGADPYYTNSSNLPVGFTDDLFFALDLQDDLQTKYTGGTVLHGYIGERIQDPEATKNLVKKIVYSYKLPYFTITPTFSICPVHGYLAGEHKYCPKCDEEMGLTPDQIRESETYR
;
A
#
# COMPACT_ATOMS: atom_id res chain seq x y z
N MET A 1 19.53 -5.55 16.43
CA MET A 1 19.27 -5.82 14.99
C MET A 1 20.15 -6.96 14.54
N TYR A 2 19.86 -7.53 13.37
CA TYR A 2 20.63 -8.59 12.75
C TYR A 2 21.28 -8.09 11.47
N ASN A 3 22.58 -8.32 11.33
CA ASN A 3 23.37 -7.84 10.22
C ASN A 3 23.69 -8.98 9.24
N LEU A 4 23.17 -8.87 8.03
CA LEU A 4 23.44 -9.77 6.91
C LEU A 4 24.46 -9.08 6.01
N LYS A 5 25.74 -9.35 6.28
CA LYS A 5 26.84 -8.63 5.66
C LYS A 5 27.76 -9.56 4.88
N ASN A 6 28.10 -9.15 3.67
CA ASN A 6 29.22 -9.70 2.92
C ASN A 6 29.88 -8.58 2.08
N ARG A 7 30.65 -8.93 1.05
CA ARG A 7 31.33 -7.94 0.19
C ARG A 7 30.34 -7.04 -0.58
N ILE A 8 29.17 -7.55 -0.95
CA ILE A 8 28.22 -6.91 -1.86
C ILE A 8 26.84 -6.58 -1.26
N SER A 9 26.51 -7.13 -0.08
CA SER A 9 25.29 -6.85 0.69
C SER A 9 25.65 -6.40 2.11
N ASP A 10 24.84 -5.50 2.68
CA ASP A 10 24.92 -5.01 4.07
C ASP A 10 23.50 -4.65 4.50
N GLN A 11 22.79 -5.62 5.07
CA GLN A 11 21.39 -5.46 5.48
C GLN A 11 21.32 -5.46 7.00
N LEU A 12 20.69 -4.44 7.57
CA LEU A 12 20.29 -4.44 8.97
C LEU A 12 18.80 -4.72 9.07
N ILE A 13 18.47 -5.83 9.70
CA ILE A 13 17.11 -6.31 9.83
C ILE A 13 16.73 -6.23 11.30
N SER A 14 15.59 -5.59 11.60
CA SER A 14 15.10 -5.52 12.97
C SER A 14 14.49 -6.88 13.38
N PRO A 15 14.39 -7.18 14.68
CA PRO A 15 13.71 -8.41 15.11
C PRO A 15 12.32 -8.56 14.50
N GLU A 16 11.93 -9.81 14.21
CA GLU A 16 10.66 -10.19 13.56
C GLU A 16 10.46 -9.68 12.11
N HIS A 17 11.38 -8.89 11.56
CA HIS A 17 11.30 -8.50 10.16
C HIS A 17 11.68 -9.63 9.22
N ARG A 18 10.99 -9.66 8.07
CA ARG A 18 11.19 -10.68 7.05
C ARG A 18 12.33 -10.29 6.11
N VAL A 19 13.16 -11.27 5.79
CA VAL A 19 14.22 -11.18 4.79
C VAL A 19 13.79 -11.96 3.56
N VAL A 20 14.05 -11.39 2.37
CA VAL A 20 13.92 -12.11 1.12
C VAL A 20 15.14 -13.01 0.95
N ARG A 21 14.93 -14.32 0.85
CA ARG A 21 15.99 -15.26 0.52
C ARG A 21 15.56 -16.27 -0.52
N ARG A 22 16.51 -16.85 -1.25
CA ARG A 22 16.24 -17.95 -2.17
C ARG A 22 15.98 -19.23 -1.36
N LYS A 23 14.97 -19.99 -1.75
CA LYS A 23 14.69 -21.31 -1.17
C LYS A 23 15.83 -22.27 -1.55
N PHE A 24 16.22 -23.15 -0.62
CA PHE A 24 17.26 -24.13 -0.89
C PHE A 24 16.83 -25.04 -2.06
N ASN A 25 17.77 -25.32 -2.97
CA ASN A 25 17.55 -26.16 -4.14
C ASN A 25 16.41 -25.68 -5.06
N SER A 26 16.09 -24.38 -5.07
CA SER A 26 15.07 -23.77 -5.91
C SER A 26 15.55 -22.41 -6.45
N ASN A 27 14.90 -21.94 -7.52
CA ASN A 27 15.04 -20.59 -8.07
C ASN A 27 14.00 -19.60 -7.50
N GLU A 28 13.13 -20.05 -6.61
CA GLU A 28 12.11 -19.23 -5.96
C GLU A 28 12.65 -18.50 -4.73
N TYR A 29 12.09 -17.31 -4.48
CA TYR A 29 12.36 -16.53 -3.27
C TYR A 29 11.24 -16.68 -2.25
N VAL A 30 11.60 -16.62 -0.97
CA VAL A 30 10.68 -16.67 0.17
C VAL A 30 10.95 -15.50 1.11
N LEU A 31 9.91 -15.05 1.80
CA LEU A 31 9.99 -14.06 2.88
C LEU A 31 9.91 -14.78 4.22
N GLU A 32 10.97 -14.71 5.02
CA GLU A 32 11.02 -15.34 6.34
C GLU A 32 11.59 -14.40 7.39
N THR A 33 11.08 -14.50 8.63
CA THR A 33 11.60 -13.69 9.74
C THR A 33 13.08 -13.95 9.97
N ILE A 34 13.79 -12.90 10.38
CA ILE A 34 15.23 -12.94 10.54
C ILE A 34 15.68 -13.95 11.60
N GLU A 35 14.86 -14.22 12.61
CA GLU A 35 15.08 -15.25 13.61
C GLU A 35 15.13 -16.64 12.98
N LYS A 36 14.19 -16.94 12.06
CA LYS A 36 14.17 -18.21 11.31
C LYS A 36 15.39 -18.32 10.39
N VAL A 37 15.73 -17.23 9.71
CA VAL A 37 16.88 -17.18 8.81
C VAL A 37 18.20 -17.36 9.57
N ARG A 38 18.32 -16.76 10.76
CA ARG A 38 19.49 -16.93 11.65
C ARG A 38 19.63 -18.36 12.17
N GLY A 39 18.52 -19.09 12.31
CA GLY A 39 18.51 -20.50 12.71
C GLY A 39 19.00 -21.47 11.61
N LEU A 40 19.31 -21.00 10.40
CA LEU A 40 19.80 -21.85 9.32
C LEU A 40 21.27 -22.23 9.54
N ASN A 41 21.58 -23.53 9.46
CA ASN A 41 22.93 -24.05 9.62
C ASN A 41 23.82 -23.90 8.37
N SER A 42 23.24 -23.48 7.24
CA SER A 42 23.91 -23.37 5.95
C SER A 42 23.85 -21.93 5.44
N PRO A 43 24.88 -21.44 4.72
CA PRO A 43 24.81 -20.17 4.00
C PRO A 43 23.58 -20.13 3.11
N PHE A 44 22.87 -19.01 3.13
CA PHE A 44 21.66 -18.80 2.34
C PHE A 44 21.86 -17.65 1.37
N ILE A 45 21.01 -17.58 0.36
CA ILE A 45 21.15 -16.64 -0.74
C ILE A 45 20.12 -15.54 -0.60
N VAL A 46 20.55 -14.29 -0.74
CA VAL A 46 19.68 -13.11 -0.79
C VAL A 46 19.80 -12.44 -2.16
N PRO A 47 18.69 -11.88 -2.70
CA PRO A 47 18.74 -11.17 -3.95
C PRO A 47 19.36 -9.77 -3.79
N VAL A 48 20.14 -9.39 -4.80
CA VAL A 48 20.76 -8.06 -4.97
C VAL A 48 20.35 -7.39 -6.29
N GLY A 49 19.68 -8.13 -7.19
CA GLY A 49 19.07 -7.64 -8.44
C GLY A 49 17.69 -8.26 -8.67
N SER A 50 16.88 -7.66 -9.55
CA SER A 50 15.54 -8.16 -9.90
C SER A 50 15.59 -9.47 -10.71
N GLN A 51 14.55 -10.29 -10.61
CA GLN A 51 14.35 -11.47 -11.49
C GLN A 51 13.73 -11.12 -12.84
N GLY A 52 13.31 -9.88 -13.03
CA GLY A 52 12.53 -9.46 -14.18
C GLY A 52 11.27 -8.75 -13.73
N TYR A 53 11.04 -7.54 -14.24
CA TYR A 53 9.79 -6.82 -14.13
C TYR A 53 9.18 -6.71 -15.52
N SER A 54 7.91 -7.12 -15.66
CA SER A 54 7.12 -6.97 -16.88
C SER A 54 6.04 -5.93 -16.60
N HIS A 55 6.17 -4.77 -17.23
CA HIS A 55 5.04 -3.89 -17.45
C HIS A 55 4.57 -4.06 -18.89
N SER A 56 3.28 -3.87 -19.14
CA SER A 56 2.72 -3.88 -20.49
C SER A 56 3.04 -2.54 -21.17
N GLU A 57 3.81 -2.63 -22.26
CA GLU A 57 4.18 -1.59 -23.23
C GLU A 57 5.15 -0.50 -22.72
N SER A 58 6.42 -0.60 -23.12
CA SER A 58 7.33 0.55 -23.17
C SER A 58 6.82 1.53 -24.23
N PHE A 59 6.55 2.77 -23.83
CA PHE A 59 6.14 3.85 -24.74
C PHE A 59 7.32 4.39 -25.57
N LEU A 60 8.56 3.95 -25.30
CA LEU A 60 9.76 4.35 -26.02
C LEU A 60 10.26 3.23 -26.91
N SER A 61 10.64 3.59 -28.12
CA SER A 61 11.40 2.71 -29.01
C SER A 61 12.82 2.45 -28.47
N ASP A 62 13.38 1.32 -28.89
CA ASP A 62 14.78 0.94 -28.67
C ASP A 62 15.77 2.08 -28.96
N ASP A 63 15.57 2.82 -30.06
CA ASP A 63 16.41 3.94 -30.46
C ASP A 63 16.28 5.14 -29.51
N GLU A 64 15.07 5.44 -29.03
CA GLU A 64 14.85 6.49 -28.02
C GLU A 64 15.56 6.13 -26.71
N ILE A 65 15.50 4.87 -26.29
CA ILE A 65 16.15 4.38 -25.07
C ILE A 65 17.68 4.54 -25.18
N ARG A 66 18.28 4.06 -26.27
CA ARG A 66 19.72 4.20 -26.53
C ARG A 66 20.13 5.66 -26.59
N PHE A 67 19.34 6.49 -27.28
CA PHE A 67 19.64 7.91 -27.42
C PHE A 67 19.57 8.65 -26.07
N LEU A 68 18.59 8.37 -25.22
CA LEU A 68 18.52 8.96 -23.88
C LEU A 68 19.74 8.60 -23.02
N ALA A 69 20.21 7.35 -23.10
CA ALA A 69 21.42 6.94 -22.40
C ALA A 69 22.65 7.76 -22.86
N TRP A 70 22.82 7.97 -24.17
CA TRP A 70 23.85 8.84 -24.73
C TRP A 70 23.71 10.29 -24.25
N VAL A 71 22.50 10.84 -24.22
CA VAL A 71 22.25 12.22 -23.75
C VAL A 71 22.65 12.40 -22.29
N ILE A 72 22.37 11.43 -21.42
CA ILE A 72 22.66 11.56 -19.99
C ILE A 72 24.15 11.33 -19.72
N ALA A 73 24.80 10.40 -20.44
CA ALA A 73 26.24 10.15 -20.34
C ALA A 73 27.04 11.34 -20.89
N GLU A 74 26.92 11.62 -22.18
CA GLU A 74 27.78 12.53 -22.94
C GLU A 74 27.20 13.94 -23.14
N GLY A 75 25.91 14.14 -22.87
CA GLY A 75 25.24 15.40 -23.17
C GLY A 75 25.57 16.54 -22.21
N THR A 76 25.69 17.75 -22.76
CA THR A 76 25.76 19.01 -22.01
C THR A 76 24.65 19.95 -22.49
N LEU A 77 24.03 20.66 -21.55
CA LEU A 77 23.06 21.71 -21.82
C LEU A 77 23.69 23.08 -21.52
N ASP A 78 23.81 23.93 -22.53
CA ASP A 78 24.36 25.27 -22.36
C ASP A 78 23.41 26.19 -21.57
N GLN A 79 23.96 27.02 -20.67
CA GLN A 79 23.20 28.07 -20.01
C GLN A 79 23.09 29.30 -20.92
N GLY A 80 21.95 29.43 -21.62
CA GLY A 80 21.67 30.62 -22.43
C GLY A 80 21.07 31.75 -21.60
N GLU A 81 21.52 32.99 -21.82
CA GLU A 81 21.08 34.20 -21.09
C GLU A 81 19.59 34.56 -21.26
N ARG A 82 18.86 33.91 -22.18
CA ARG A 82 17.43 34.18 -22.48
C ARG A 82 16.57 32.92 -22.62
N GLY A 83 16.92 31.83 -21.93
CA GLY A 83 16.15 30.57 -21.98
C GLY A 83 16.33 29.74 -23.27
N SER A 84 17.41 30.01 -24.02
CA SER A 84 17.70 29.41 -25.34
C SER A 84 18.84 28.37 -25.31
N GLY A 85 18.96 27.61 -24.22
CA GLY A 85 19.99 26.57 -24.09
C GLY A 85 19.93 25.56 -25.23
N ARG A 86 21.09 25.06 -25.67
CA ARG A 86 21.21 23.98 -26.67
C ARG A 86 21.85 22.77 -26.04
N ILE A 87 21.38 21.60 -26.44
CA ILE A 87 22.03 20.34 -26.06
C ILE A 87 23.16 20.06 -27.06
N SER A 88 24.31 19.66 -26.55
CA SER A 88 25.44 19.17 -27.33
C SER A 88 25.85 17.81 -26.82
N LEU A 89 26.13 16.87 -27.72
CA LEU A 89 26.73 15.57 -27.40
C LEU A 89 28.18 15.54 -27.85
N TYR A 90 29.00 14.84 -27.09
CA TYR A 90 30.44 14.75 -27.29
C TYR A 90 30.82 13.28 -27.48
N GLN A 91 31.57 12.96 -28.52
CA GLN A 91 32.16 11.63 -28.69
C GLN A 91 33.38 11.71 -29.62
N SER A 92 34.38 10.87 -29.40
CA SER A 92 35.59 10.85 -30.25
C SER A 92 35.44 9.87 -31.41
N ALA A 93 35.44 10.40 -32.64
CA ALA A 93 35.48 9.62 -33.88
C ALA A 93 36.81 8.87 -34.07
N ILE A 94 37.85 9.20 -33.29
CA ILE A 94 39.16 8.54 -33.35
C ILE A 94 39.27 7.45 -32.29
N ALA A 95 38.88 7.75 -31.04
CA ALA A 95 39.00 6.79 -29.95
C ALA A 95 37.88 5.73 -29.99
N ASN A 96 36.64 6.15 -30.28
CA ASN A 96 35.45 5.30 -30.28
C ASN A 96 34.63 5.51 -31.57
N PRO A 97 35.15 5.11 -32.75
CA PRO A 97 34.50 5.36 -34.03
C PRO A 97 33.12 4.69 -34.15
N GLN A 98 32.93 3.52 -33.53
CA GLN A 98 31.66 2.79 -33.54
C GLN A 98 30.58 3.52 -32.75
N ASP A 99 30.90 3.96 -31.53
CA ASP A 99 29.99 4.72 -30.69
C ASP A 99 29.61 6.06 -31.34
N TYR A 100 30.58 6.72 -31.97
CA TYR A 100 30.32 7.94 -32.72
C TYR A 100 29.33 7.72 -33.88
N GLN A 101 29.49 6.61 -34.60
CA GLN A 101 28.57 6.25 -35.69
C GLN A 101 27.18 5.88 -35.14
N GLU A 102 27.10 5.09 -34.06
CA GLU A 102 25.84 4.74 -33.38
C GLU A 102 25.06 6.00 -33.00
N MET A 103 25.71 7.02 -32.43
CA MET A 103 25.08 8.29 -32.10
C MET A 103 24.51 9.02 -33.32
N LYS A 104 25.21 9.00 -34.46
CA LYS A 104 24.73 9.62 -35.71
C LYS A 104 23.54 8.88 -36.29
N ASP A 105 23.57 7.55 -36.25
CA ASP A 105 22.50 6.70 -36.74
C ASP A 105 21.22 6.91 -35.90
N LEU A 106 21.36 7.02 -34.57
CA LEU A 106 20.25 7.37 -33.66
C LEU A 106 19.71 8.79 -33.92
N CYS A 107 20.57 9.77 -34.20
CA CYS A 107 20.10 11.11 -34.57
C CYS A 107 19.29 11.09 -35.87
N ALA A 108 19.71 10.28 -36.85
CA ALA A 108 19.01 10.11 -38.11
C ALA A 108 17.65 9.41 -37.92
N SER A 109 17.61 8.31 -37.16
CA SER A 109 16.36 7.55 -36.92
C SER A 109 15.33 8.37 -36.16
N LEU A 110 15.78 9.20 -35.20
CA LEU A 110 14.91 10.09 -34.42
C LEU A 110 14.59 11.43 -35.13
N ASN A 111 15.05 11.62 -36.37
CA ASN A 111 14.87 12.84 -37.15
C ASN A 111 15.33 14.11 -36.40
N LEU A 112 16.51 14.04 -35.77
CA LEU A 112 17.11 15.13 -35.01
C LEU A 112 18.08 15.92 -35.90
N LYS A 113 17.94 17.24 -35.87
CA LYS A 113 18.78 18.19 -36.61
C LYS A 113 19.88 18.74 -35.71
N TYR A 114 21.11 18.67 -36.19
CA TYR A 114 22.29 19.14 -35.47
C TYR A 114 23.34 19.70 -36.43
N SER A 115 24.24 20.52 -35.90
CA SER A 115 25.49 20.92 -36.55
C SER A 115 26.66 20.14 -35.92
N GLU A 116 27.59 19.68 -36.75
CA GLU A 116 28.80 18.98 -36.32
C GLU A 116 29.98 19.95 -36.27
N ARG A 117 30.78 19.91 -35.21
CA ARG A 117 32.08 20.61 -35.13
C ARG A 117 33.11 19.77 -34.40
N THR A 118 34.38 19.96 -34.72
CA THR A 118 35.49 19.36 -33.99
C THR A 118 35.92 20.29 -32.86
N GLN A 119 35.98 19.77 -31.64
CA GLN A 119 36.57 20.45 -30.50
C GLN A 119 37.95 19.85 -30.21
N VAL A 120 38.97 20.71 -30.34
CA VAL A 120 40.36 20.39 -30.01
C VAL A 120 40.61 20.84 -28.56
N GLY A 121 41.07 19.91 -27.72
CA GLY A 121 41.32 20.15 -26.29
C GLY A 121 42.66 19.57 -25.84
N LEU A 122 42.82 19.39 -24.53
CA LEU A 122 44.01 18.75 -23.94
C LEU A 122 44.10 17.23 -24.22
N GLY A 123 43.02 16.62 -24.72
CA GLY A 123 42.93 15.22 -25.11
C GLY A 123 42.82 15.03 -26.63
N LYS A 124 42.46 13.81 -27.05
CA LYS A 124 42.15 13.53 -28.47
C LYS A 124 40.97 14.38 -28.95
N ASP A 125 40.97 14.71 -30.23
CA ASP A 125 39.88 15.45 -30.87
C ASP A 125 38.53 14.77 -30.62
N CYS A 126 37.54 15.60 -30.30
CA CYS A 126 36.19 15.20 -29.98
C CYS A 126 35.20 15.88 -30.93
N GLN A 127 34.28 15.11 -31.48
CA GLN A 127 33.21 15.58 -32.33
C GLN A 127 32.05 16.02 -31.43
N VAL A 128 31.53 17.22 -31.71
CA VAL A 128 30.44 17.82 -30.97
C VAL A 128 29.22 17.91 -31.88
N LEU A 129 28.19 17.16 -31.54
CA LEU A 129 26.88 17.22 -32.20
C LEU A 129 26.02 18.24 -31.45
N ARG A 130 25.90 19.46 -31.99
CA ARG A 130 25.11 20.55 -31.37
C ARG A 130 23.73 20.60 -32.00
N PHE A 131 22.69 20.29 -31.22
CA PHE A 131 21.31 20.24 -31.69
C PHE A 131 20.71 21.62 -31.92
N ASP A 132 19.80 21.72 -32.90
CA ASP A 132 19.03 22.94 -33.15
C ASP A 132 17.90 23.15 -32.12
N ALA A 133 17.07 24.18 -32.32
CA ALA A 133 15.99 24.51 -31.38
C ALA A 133 14.89 23.47 -31.29
N SER A 134 14.46 22.97 -32.44
CA SER A 134 13.42 21.93 -32.55
C SER A 134 13.89 20.66 -31.87
N SER A 135 15.11 20.23 -32.19
CA SER A 135 15.68 18.98 -31.69
C SER A 135 15.96 19.08 -30.20
N THR A 136 16.51 20.21 -29.73
CA THR A 136 16.68 20.44 -28.28
C THR A 136 15.34 20.36 -27.53
N ARG A 137 14.26 20.95 -28.05
CA ARG A 137 12.92 20.84 -27.43
C ARG A 137 12.38 19.41 -27.41
N LYS A 138 12.56 18.67 -28.50
CA LYS A 138 12.19 17.24 -28.58
C LYS A 138 12.99 16.39 -27.57
N ILE A 139 14.28 16.67 -27.39
CA ILE A 139 15.08 15.95 -26.40
C ILE A 139 14.61 16.30 -24.99
N LEU A 140 14.38 17.58 -24.69
CA LEU A 140 13.94 18.03 -23.37
C LEU A 140 12.54 17.52 -22.98
N SER A 141 11.66 17.19 -23.94
CA SER A 141 10.34 16.64 -23.60
C SER A 141 10.44 15.28 -22.90
N TYR A 142 11.47 14.48 -23.18
CA TYR A 142 11.71 13.23 -22.45
C TYR A 142 12.12 13.47 -20.97
N PHE A 143 12.55 14.68 -20.62
CA PHE A 143 12.96 15.07 -19.26
C PHE A 143 11.85 15.88 -18.54
N GLY A 144 10.64 15.96 -19.09
CA GLY A 144 9.48 16.57 -18.39
C GLY A 144 9.64 18.05 -18.02
N GLY A 145 10.59 18.77 -18.61
CA GLY A 145 10.79 20.20 -18.36
C GLY A 145 11.45 20.57 -17.03
N ASP A 146 12.16 19.64 -16.36
CA ASP A 146 12.92 19.93 -15.14
C ASP A 146 14.07 20.95 -15.43
N LYS A 147 13.76 22.23 -15.21
CA LYS A 147 14.71 23.34 -15.43
C LYS A 147 15.92 23.29 -14.51
N LYS A 148 15.84 22.61 -13.37
CA LYS A 148 16.90 22.56 -12.36
C LYS A 148 17.96 21.53 -12.71
N ASN A 149 17.54 20.34 -13.13
CA ASN A 149 18.46 19.23 -13.44
C ASN A 149 18.78 19.11 -14.94
N GLY A 150 17.98 19.75 -15.81
CA GLY A 150 18.20 19.79 -17.25
C GLY A 150 18.16 18.38 -17.86
N ILE A 151 19.33 17.85 -18.21
CA ILE A 151 19.49 16.51 -18.80
C ILE A 151 20.31 15.55 -17.92
N LYS A 152 20.72 15.96 -16.71
CA LYS A 152 21.60 15.18 -15.83
C LYS A 152 20.81 14.46 -14.72
N PHE A 153 19.80 13.70 -15.14
CA PHE A 153 19.05 12.73 -14.34
C PHE A 153 18.44 11.66 -15.25
N ILE A 154 18.01 10.52 -14.70
CA ILE A 154 17.33 9.48 -15.48
C ILE A 154 15.83 9.78 -15.49
N PRO A 155 15.19 9.90 -16.68
CA PRO A 155 13.76 10.11 -16.79
C PRO A 155 12.92 9.03 -16.12
N LYS A 156 11.76 9.42 -15.58
CA LYS A 156 10.83 8.50 -14.91
C LYS A 156 10.42 7.33 -15.81
N VAL A 157 10.24 7.56 -17.10
CA VAL A 157 9.92 6.51 -18.09
C VAL A 157 10.97 5.38 -18.17
N ILE A 158 12.24 5.68 -17.89
CA ILE A 158 13.32 4.68 -17.78
C ILE A 158 13.38 4.09 -16.37
N LEU A 159 13.15 4.91 -15.34
CA LEU A 159 13.16 4.42 -13.95
C LEU A 159 12.04 3.42 -13.66
N ASP A 160 10.89 3.57 -14.33
CA ASP A 160 9.70 2.73 -14.17
C ASP A 160 9.59 1.64 -15.27
N SER A 161 10.65 1.47 -16.09
CA SER A 161 10.62 0.56 -17.24
C SER A 161 10.71 -0.92 -16.84
N ASP A 162 10.37 -1.79 -17.79
CA ASP A 162 10.65 -3.22 -17.69
C ASP A 162 12.17 -3.51 -17.69
N SER A 163 12.49 -4.78 -17.42
CA SER A 163 13.88 -5.23 -17.32
C SER A 163 14.65 -5.21 -18.62
N GLU A 164 14.00 -5.38 -19.77
CA GLU A 164 14.66 -5.35 -21.08
C GLU A 164 15.07 -3.92 -21.44
N THR A 165 14.15 -2.97 -21.25
CA THR A 165 14.36 -1.54 -21.42
C THR A 165 15.45 -1.02 -20.47
N ALA A 166 15.38 -1.40 -19.19
CA ALA A 166 16.37 -1.00 -18.20
C ALA A 166 17.77 -1.53 -18.56
N LYS A 167 17.84 -2.78 -19.04
CA LYS A 167 19.09 -3.41 -19.48
C LYS A 167 19.66 -2.71 -20.71
N LEU A 168 18.82 -2.46 -21.72
CA LEU A 168 19.21 -1.75 -22.92
C LEU A 168 19.77 -0.36 -22.61
N PHE A 169 19.05 0.41 -21.78
CA PHE A 169 19.50 1.72 -21.32
C PHE A 169 20.85 1.65 -20.61
N LEU A 170 21.00 0.70 -19.67
CA LEU A 170 22.20 0.57 -18.85
C LEU A 170 23.42 0.19 -19.70
N GLU A 171 23.26 -0.77 -20.62
CA GLU A 171 24.32 -1.20 -21.53
C GLU A 171 24.78 -0.05 -22.42
N THR A 172 23.86 0.74 -22.98
CA THR A 172 24.24 1.92 -23.76
C THR A 172 24.86 3.02 -22.90
N TYR A 173 24.40 3.22 -21.66
CA TYR A 173 25.00 4.21 -20.76
C TYR A 173 26.46 3.88 -20.46
N ILE A 174 26.78 2.59 -20.24
CA ILE A 174 28.14 2.12 -19.96
C ILE A 174 29.08 2.43 -21.13
N LYS A 175 28.61 2.27 -22.38
CA LYS A 175 29.37 2.68 -23.58
C LYS A 175 29.72 4.18 -23.52
N GLY A 176 28.73 5.01 -23.19
CA GLY A 176 28.93 6.45 -23.04
C GLY A 176 29.97 6.82 -21.99
N ASP A 177 29.90 6.24 -20.79
CA ASP A 177 30.82 6.53 -19.69
C ASP A 177 32.29 6.14 -19.97
N GLY A 178 32.55 5.35 -21.02
CA GLY A 178 33.89 5.00 -21.49
C GLY A 178 34.66 4.01 -20.62
N HIS A 179 33.95 3.14 -19.89
CA HIS A 179 34.55 2.15 -18.97
C HIS A 179 34.24 0.70 -19.37
N GLU A 180 35.11 -0.25 -18.99
CA GLU A 180 34.92 -1.69 -19.22
C GLU A 180 33.71 -2.23 -18.43
N GLU A 181 32.71 -2.72 -19.17
CA GLU A 181 31.46 -3.47 -18.90
C GLU A 181 30.71 -3.35 -17.54
N VAL A 182 31.37 -3.17 -16.40
CA VAL A 182 30.74 -3.29 -15.06
C VAL A 182 31.06 -2.11 -14.13
N LYS A 183 31.71 -1.06 -14.62
CA LYS A 183 32.06 0.11 -13.81
C LYS A 183 31.51 1.38 -14.46
N ILE A 184 30.85 2.22 -13.68
CA ILE A 184 30.36 3.53 -14.10
C ILE A 184 30.87 4.60 -13.13
N THR A 185 31.32 5.74 -13.64
CA THR A 185 31.83 6.84 -12.83
C THR A 185 31.10 8.15 -13.12
N THR A 186 30.24 8.60 -12.21
CA THR A 186 29.52 9.87 -12.36
C THR A 186 29.84 10.86 -11.25
N THR A 187 29.72 12.16 -11.53
CA THR A 187 29.80 13.23 -10.52
C THR A 187 28.43 13.74 -10.08
N SER A 188 27.35 13.30 -10.74
CA SER A 188 25.98 13.63 -10.36
C SER A 188 25.41 12.57 -9.42
N LYS A 189 25.06 12.98 -8.20
CA LYS A 189 24.40 12.09 -7.23
C LYS A 189 23.05 11.58 -7.76
N ILE A 190 22.31 12.44 -8.46
CA ILE A 190 20.98 12.11 -9.00
C ILE A 190 21.10 11.05 -10.10
N VAL A 191 22.07 11.20 -11.00
CA VAL A 191 22.37 10.17 -12.02
C VAL A 191 22.84 8.89 -11.34
N CYS A 192 23.69 8.98 -10.32
CA CYS A 192 24.14 7.80 -9.58
C CYS A 192 22.98 7.03 -8.95
N ASP A 193 22.07 7.73 -8.26
CA ASP A 193 20.92 7.10 -7.61
C ASP A 193 19.98 6.47 -8.65
N GLY A 194 19.73 7.14 -9.78
CA GLY A 194 18.94 6.59 -10.88
C GLY A 194 19.58 5.35 -11.52
N LEU A 195 20.89 5.38 -11.79
CA LEU A 195 21.60 4.24 -12.38
C LEU A 195 21.57 3.00 -11.47
N LEU A 196 21.60 3.20 -10.15
CA LEU A 196 21.46 2.09 -9.20
C LEU A 196 20.08 1.43 -9.29
N GLN A 197 19.01 2.22 -9.45
CA GLN A 197 17.66 1.68 -9.67
C GLN A 197 17.57 0.92 -11.01
N VAL A 198 18.07 1.52 -12.10
CA VAL A 198 18.10 0.88 -13.41
C VAL A 198 18.93 -0.41 -13.37
N ALA A 199 20.05 -0.44 -12.67
CA ALA A 199 20.86 -1.65 -12.49
C ALA A 199 20.07 -2.79 -11.85
N VAL A 200 19.31 -2.51 -10.78
CA VAL A 200 18.46 -3.51 -10.13
C VAL A 200 17.39 -4.01 -11.08
N HIS A 201 16.71 -3.11 -11.81
CA HIS A 201 15.68 -3.47 -12.79
C HIS A 201 16.24 -4.31 -13.94
N ALA A 202 17.45 -4.01 -14.40
CA ALA A 202 18.19 -4.78 -15.40
C ALA A 202 18.72 -6.13 -14.87
N GLY A 203 18.49 -6.46 -13.59
CA GLY A 203 18.87 -7.74 -12.98
C GLY A 203 20.30 -7.78 -12.42
N TYR A 204 20.97 -6.63 -12.32
CA TYR A 204 22.31 -6.52 -11.74
C TYR A 204 22.22 -6.18 -10.25
N GLY A 205 23.11 -6.77 -9.46
CA GLY A 205 23.47 -6.16 -8.17
C GLY A 205 24.33 -4.93 -8.40
N ALA A 206 24.37 -4.01 -7.44
CA ALA A 206 25.23 -2.82 -7.55
C ALA A 206 25.80 -2.38 -6.21
N THR A 207 27.03 -1.87 -6.27
CA THR A 207 27.67 -1.16 -5.15
C THR A 207 28.16 0.20 -5.60
N VAL A 208 28.14 1.19 -4.72
CA VAL A 208 28.67 2.52 -4.95
C VAL A 208 29.75 2.86 -3.93
N ALA A 209 30.89 3.33 -4.42
CA ALA A 209 31.93 3.94 -3.62
C ALA A 209 32.03 5.44 -3.94
N ILE A 210 32.26 6.26 -2.92
CA ILE A 210 32.45 7.71 -3.10
C ILE A 210 33.95 8.00 -3.01
N ARG A 211 34.52 8.54 -4.09
CA ARG A 211 35.89 9.07 -4.09
C ARG A 211 35.83 10.59 -3.98
N LYS A 212 36.35 11.11 -2.87
CA LYS A 212 36.50 12.56 -2.66
C LYS A 212 37.46 13.16 -3.69
N PRO A 213 37.27 14.43 -4.08
CA PRO A 213 38.16 15.09 -5.03
C PRO A 213 39.61 15.17 -4.52
N GLU A 214 40.57 14.96 -5.43
CA GLU A 214 42.00 15.19 -5.22
C GLU A 214 42.47 16.14 -6.35
N GLY A 215 43.18 17.21 -6.02
CA GLY A 215 43.67 18.19 -7.00
C GLY A 215 42.61 19.21 -7.46
N ILE A 216 42.52 19.46 -8.78
CA ILE A 216 41.76 20.58 -9.39
C ILE A 216 40.23 20.38 -9.35
N SER A 217 39.76 19.13 -9.23
CA SER A 217 38.32 18.83 -9.17
C SER A 217 37.71 19.25 -7.83
N LYS A 218 36.50 19.81 -7.84
CA LYS A 218 35.74 20.18 -6.63
C LYS A 218 34.57 19.24 -6.31
N LYS A 219 34.33 18.20 -7.11
CA LYS A 219 33.14 17.33 -7.00
C LYS A 219 33.51 15.92 -6.58
N ASP A 220 32.65 15.33 -5.74
CA ASP A 220 32.68 13.91 -5.40
C ASP A 220 32.47 13.06 -6.65
N ARG A 221 33.17 11.92 -6.73
CA ARG A 221 33.00 10.93 -7.79
C ARG A 221 32.32 9.69 -7.22
N TYR A 222 31.17 9.34 -7.78
CA TYR A 222 30.43 8.13 -7.47
C TYR A 222 30.86 7.02 -8.43
N ILE A 223 31.48 5.99 -7.88
CA ILE A 223 31.96 4.83 -8.63
C ILE A 223 30.98 3.69 -8.39
N ILE A 224 30.12 3.43 -9.37
CA ILE A 224 29.19 2.31 -9.35
C ILE A 224 29.91 1.09 -9.91
N ARG A 225 29.80 -0.04 -9.21
CA ARG A 225 30.27 -1.36 -9.67
C ARG A 225 29.07 -2.28 -9.78
N LEU A 226 28.79 -2.71 -11.00
CA LEU A 226 27.75 -3.67 -11.32
C LEU A 226 28.20 -5.09 -11.00
N ILE A 227 27.25 -5.89 -10.53
CA ILE A 227 27.43 -7.27 -10.12
C ILE A 227 26.57 -8.11 -11.06
N LYS A 228 27.21 -8.85 -11.96
CA LYS A 228 26.54 -9.64 -13.02
C LYS A 228 25.61 -10.73 -12.49
N HIS A 229 25.75 -11.13 -11.23
CA HIS A 229 24.89 -12.08 -10.56
C HIS A 229 23.85 -11.34 -9.71
N ARG A 230 22.59 -11.78 -9.82
CA ARG A 230 21.43 -11.20 -9.11
C ARG A 230 21.33 -11.59 -7.64
N ASP A 231 22.19 -12.50 -7.20
CA ASP A 231 22.08 -13.23 -5.94
C ASP A 231 23.41 -13.18 -5.19
N THR A 232 23.39 -13.20 -3.86
CA THR A 232 24.62 -13.32 -3.06
C THR A 232 24.44 -14.20 -1.83
N TYR A 233 25.49 -14.89 -1.43
CA TYR A 233 25.48 -15.74 -0.23
C TYR A 233 25.74 -14.93 1.04
N ILE A 234 24.90 -15.10 2.04
CA ILE A 234 25.12 -14.67 3.41
C ILE A 234 25.60 -15.88 4.20
N ASN A 235 26.83 -15.79 4.70
CA ASN A 235 27.46 -16.88 5.47
C ASN A 235 27.15 -16.81 6.96
N GLU A 236 27.00 -15.59 7.49
CA GLU A 236 26.77 -15.36 8.92
C GLU A 236 25.78 -14.20 9.11
N VAL A 237 24.90 -14.35 10.09
CA VAL A 237 23.97 -13.31 10.56
C VAL A 237 24.40 -12.88 11.95
N GLN A 238 24.96 -11.68 12.05
CA GLN A 238 25.48 -11.17 13.32
C GLN A 238 24.43 -10.34 14.06
N ALA A 239 24.12 -10.70 15.30
CA ALA A 239 23.32 -9.85 16.17
C ALA A 239 24.17 -8.64 16.60
N ILE A 240 23.67 -7.43 16.38
CA ILE A 240 24.35 -6.19 16.74
C ILE A 240 23.43 -5.26 17.54
N ASN A 241 24.04 -4.54 18.47
CA ASN A 241 23.40 -3.38 19.08
C ASN A 241 23.36 -2.26 18.03
N TYR A 242 22.16 -1.71 17.80
CA TYR A 242 21.96 -0.64 16.84
C TYR A 242 21.24 0.50 17.54
N GLN A 243 21.78 1.71 17.38
CA GLN A 243 21.19 2.96 17.84
C GLN A 243 21.08 3.88 16.63
N GLY A 244 19.86 4.20 16.22
CA GLY A 244 19.60 4.99 15.03
C GLY A 244 18.17 4.79 14.53
N ILE A 245 17.85 5.46 13.42
CA ILE A 245 16.52 5.39 12.80
C ILE A 245 16.34 4.02 12.13
N ILE A 246 15.17 3.41 12.32
CA ILE A 246 14.72 2.20 11.64
C ILE A 246 13.59 2.60 10.70
N TRP A 247 13.73 2.27 9.42
CA TRP A 247 12.72 2.54 8.40
C TRP A 247 11.95 1.25 8.12
N CYS A 248 10.63 1.33 8.07
CA CYS A 248 9.77 0.22 7.67
C CYS A 248 8.76 0.66 6.58
N PRO A 249 9.12 0.54 5.29
CA PRO A 249 8.27 1.01 4.20
C PRO A 249 7.25 -0.05 3.81
N ASN A 250 5.98 0.34 3.64
CA ASN A 250 4.93 -0.57 3.18
C ASN A 250 4.80 -0.64 1.65
N THR A 251 4.90 -1.85 1.07
CA THR A 251 4.72 -2.11 -0.37
C THR A 251 3.76 -3.27 -0.64
N LYS A 252 3.06 -3.21 -1.79
CA LYS A 252 2.07 -4.22 -2.22
C LYS A 252 2.64 -5.64 -2.33
N ASN A 253 3.90 -5.77 -2.73
CA ASN A 253 4.57 -7.06 -2.90
C ASN A 253 5.43 -7.43 -1.66
N GLU A 254 5.27 -6.69 -0.57
CA GLU A 254 5.98 -6.87 0.69
C GLU A 254 7.51 -6.86 0.58
N THR A 255 8.06 -6.29 -0.50
CA THR A 255 9.52 -6.17 -0.70
C THR A 255 9.92 -4.73 -0.99
N VAL A 256 11.13 -4.36 -0.57
CA VAL A 256 11.71 -3.03 -0.78
C VAL A 256 13.14 -3.14 -1.27
N ILE A 257 13.51 -2.28 -2.22
CA ILE A 257 14.91 -2.09 -2.63
C ILE A 257 15.51 -1.02 -1.73
N ALA A 258 16.59 -1.34 -1.04
CA ALA A 258 17.25 -0.45 -0.10
C ALA A 258 18.75 -0.36 -0.37
N ARG A 259 19.37 0.71 0.14
CA ARG A 259 20.81 0.94 0.06
C ARG A 259 21.38 1.22 1.45
N ARG A 260 22.44 0.51 1.83
CA ARG A 260 23.22 0.80 3.04
C ARG A 260 24.71 0.68 2.76
N ASN A 261 25.49 1.66 3.21
CA ASN A 261 26.95 1.70 2.99
C ASN A 261 27.35 1.48 1.53
N GLY A 262 26.55 2.05 0.61
CA GLY A 262 26.75 1.92 -0.82
C GLY A 262 26.37 0.57 -1.42
N LYS A 263 25.78 -0.37 -0.68
CA LYS A 263 25.37 -1.69 -1.17
C LYS A 263 23.87 -1.76 -1.31
N ILE A 264 23.41 -2.21 -2.47
CA ILE A 264 21.99 -2.42 -2.75
C ILE A 264 21.57 -3.80 -2.28
N PHE A 265 20.38 -3.89 -1.70
CA PHE A 265 19.76 -5.15 -1.29
C PHE A 265 18.24 -5.08 -1.39
N ILE A 266 17.60 -6.24 -1.46
CA ILE A 266 16.14 -6.38 -1.48
C ILE A 266 15.72 -7.09 -0.19
N THR A 267 14.79 -6.51 0.57
CA THR A 267 14.31 -7.07 1.85
C THR A 267 12.80 -7.00 1.98
N GLY A 268 12.23 -7.66 2.99
CA GLY A 268 10.80 -7.73 3.25
C GLY A 268 10.22 -6.54 4.03
N ASN A 269 8.90 -6.49 4.10
CA ASN A 269 8.09 -5.46 4.77
C ASN A 269 7.27 -6.03 5.95
N THR A 270 6.79 -5.15 6.84
CA THR A 270 5.89 -5.44 7.96
C THR A 270 4.54 -5.95 7.47
N PRO A 271 3.98 -7.01 8.11
CA PRO A 271 2.65 -7.51 7.78
C PRO A 271 1.55 -6.49 8.10
N PHE A 272 0.46 -6.54 7.35
CA PHE A 272 -0.79 -5.91 7.76
C PHE A 272 -1.29 -6.61 9.04
N THR A 273 -1.38 -5.88 10.15
CA THR A 273 -1.82 -6.43 11.44
C THR A 273 -2.93 -5.60 12.06
N ASN A 274 -3.86 -6.29 12.71
CA ASN A 274 -4.91 -5.68 13.52
C ASN A 274 -4.82 -6.26 14.92
N ILE A 275 -5.09 -5.46 15.94
CA ILE A 275 -5.31 -5.94 17.30
C ILE A 275 -6.67 -5.49 17.78
N THR A 276 -7.38 -6.38 18.45
CA THR A 276 -8.64 -6.07 19.11
C THR A 276 -8.42 -6.11 20.61
N LEU A 277 -8.77 -5.01 21.28
CA LEU A 277 -8.55 -4.77 22.68
C LEU A 277 -9.90 -4.73 23.39
N ASP A 278 -10.01 -5.61 24.38
CA ASP A 278 -11.10 -5.60 25.34
C ASP A 278 -10.65 -4.82 26.59
N VAL A 279 -11.52 -3.94 27.09
CA VAL A 279 -11.27 -3.19 28.33
C VAL A 279 -11.49 -4.08 29.54
N THR A 280 -12.50 -4.95 29.48
CA THR A 280 -12.76 -6.01 30.45
C THR A 280 -12.87 -7.33 29.71
N PRO A 281 -12.52 -8.48 30.29
CA PRO A 281 -12.69 -9.75 29.58
C PRO A 281 -14.17 -9.98 29.25
N SER A 282 -14.43 -10.70 28.15
CA SER A 282 -15.78 -11.14 27.81
C SER A 282 -16.28 -12.13 28.88
N LYS A 283 -17.59 -12.41 28.92
CA LYS A 283 -18.16 -13.26 29.98
C LYS A 283 -17.61 -14.68 29.92
N MET A 284 -17.45 -15.26 28.73
CA MET A 284 -16.86 -16.60 28.61
C MET A 284 -15.36 -16.59 28.94
N ILE A 285 -14.57 -15.72 28.31
CA ILE A 285 -13.11 -15.66 28.52
C ILE A 285 -12.79 -15.36 29.98
N GLY A 286 -13.55 -14.47 30.62
CA GLY A 286 -13.37 -14.12 32.02
C GLY A 286 -13.47 -15.30 32.98
N GLU A 287 -14.22 -16.35 32.63
CA GLU A 287 -14.33 -17.57 33.45
C GLU A 287 -13.27 -18.64 33.12
N GLU A 288 -12.49 -18.46 32.05
CA GLU A 288 -11.40 -19.36 31.69
C GLU A 288 -10.19 -19.15 32.60
N ASN A 289 -9.51 -20.26 32.89
CA ASN A 289 -8.26 -20.26 33.64
C ASN A 289 -7.12 -19.63 32.82
N VAL A 290 -6.30 -18.80 33.47
CA VAL A 290 -5.18 -18.15 32.79
C VAL A 290 -4.07 -19.15 32.46
N ILE A 291 -3.32 -18.87 31.40
CA ILE A 291 -2.18 -19.67 30.98
C ILE A 291 -0.91 -18.86 31.16
N ILE A 292 -0.02 -19.31 32.05
CA ILE A 292 1.27 -18.65 32.33
C ILE A 292 2.39 -19.64 32.02
N GLY A 293 3.32 -19.26 31.14
CA GLY A 293 4.43 -20.14 30.73
C GLY A 293 3.98 -21.47 30.09
N GLY A 294 2.77 -21.49 29.50
CA GLY A 294 2.17 -22.70 28.93
C GLY A 294 1.46 -23.62 29.94
N GLN A 295 1.38 -23.23 31.21
CA GLN A 295 0.66 -23.97 32.26
C GLN A 295 -0.66 -23.29 32.60
N VAL A 296 -1.71 -24.10 32.76
CA VAL A 296 -3.03 -23.62 33.22
C VAL A 296 -2.95 -23.36 34.71
N MET A 297 -3.34 -22.16 35.12
CA MET A 297 -3.30 -21.70 36.51
C MET A 297 -4.70 -21.75 37.15
N PRO A 298 -4.83 -21.83 38.48
CA PRO A 298 -6.14 -21.84 39.14
C PRO A 298 -6.91 -20.52 39.03
N GLU A 299 -6.21 -19.39 38.85
CA GLU A 299 -6.79 -18.07 38.65
C GLU A 299 -7.47 -17.94 37.28
N LYS A 300 -8.44 -17.04 37.17
CA LYS A 300 -9.23 -16.82 35.95
C LYS A 300 -8.92 -15.47 35.31
N TYR A 301 -9.17 -15.31 34.02
CA TYR A 301 -8.88 -14.03 33.32
C TYR A 301 -9.61 -12.83 33.94
N LYS A 302 -10.82 -13.01 34.48
CA LYS A 302 -11.55 -11.92 35.18
C LYS A 302 -10.84 -11.38 36.42
N ASP A 303 -9.90 -12.15 36.99
CA ASP A 303 -9.15 -11.76 38.19
C ASP A 303 -7.99 -10.80 37.84
N PHE A 304 -7.64 -10.62 36.56
CA PHE A 304 -6.48 -9.84 36.07
C PHE A 304 -6.86 -8.49 35.44
N GLN A 305 -7.89 -7.83 35.98
CA GLN A 305 -8.35 -6.55 35.44
C GLN A 305 -7.28 -5.44 35.56
N VAL A 306 -6.45 -5.48 36.62
CA VAL A 306 -5.36 -4.52 36.84
C VAL A 306 -4.31 -4.62 35.74
N GLU A 307 -3.97 -5.83 35.31
CA GLU A 307 -3.03 -6.09 34.23
C GLU A 307 -3.60 -5.68 32.87
N MET A 308 -4.89 -5.93 32.63
CA MET A 308 -5.58 -5.44 31.43
C MET A 308 -5.59 -3.90 31.37
N ASP A 309 -5.82 -3.23 32.49
CA ASP A 309 -5.76 -1.77 32.59
C ASP A 309 -4.35 -1.23 32.31
N MET A 310 -3.33 -1.85 32.92
CA MET A 310 -1.93 -1.52 32.68
C MET A 310 -1.57 -1.67 31.20
N PHE A 311 -2.00 -2.77 30.56
CA PHE A 311 -1.73 -3.02 29.14
C PHE A 311 -2.42 -2.01 28.22
N ASN A 312 -3.73 -1.77 28.41
CA ASN A 312 -4.48 -0.81 27.60
C ASN A 312 -3.88 0.60 27.69
N LYS A 313 -3.51 1.03 28.91
CA LYS A 313 -2.85 2.31 29.15
C LYS A 313 -1.50 2.39 28.42
N ALA A 314 -0.61 1.42 28.66
CA ALA A 314 0.72 1.40 28.06
C ALA A 314 0.67 1.34 26.53
N PHE A 315 -0.25 0.55 25.97
CA PHE A 315 -0.44 0.46 24.52
C PHE A 315 -0.86 1.81 23.93
N ALA A 316 -1.87 2.46 24.52
CA ALA A 316 -2.34 3.77 24.06
C ALA A 316 -1.27 4.87 24.20
N GLU A 317 -0.48 4.86 25.29
CA GLU A 317 0.64 5.79 25.48
C GLU A 317 1.71 5.64 24.39
N VAL A 318 2.07 4.40 24.01
CA VAL A 318 3.03 4.14 22.92
C VAL A 318 2.49 4.62 21.59
N MET A 319 1.22 4.30 21.27
CA MET A 319 0.59 4.72 20.04
C MET A 319 0.44 6.25 19.94
N LEU A 320 0.19 6.92 21.07
CA LEU A 320 0.09 8.38 21.18
C LEU A 320 1.45 9.08 21.00
N ALA A 321 2.51 8.48 21.53
CA ALA A 321 3.89 8.95 21.32
C ALA A 321 4.28 8.86 19.83
N GLY A 322 3.79 7.84 19.14
CA GLY A 322 4.05 7.60 17.73
C GLY A 322 5.43 7.00 17.47
N ASP A 323 5.81 6.94 16.20
CA ASP A 323 7.12 6.46 15.77
C ASP A 323 8.26 7.41 16.19
N SER A 324 9.50 7.08 15.84
CA SER A 324 10.68 7.91 16.18
C SER A 324 10.64 9.34 15.66
N THR A 325 9.70 9.67 14.76
CA THR A 325 9.47 10.99 14.19
C THR A 325 8.13 11.61 14.63
N GLY A 326 7.44 10.99 15.60
CA GLY A 326 6.16 11.44 16.13
C GLY A 326 4.96 11.17 15.22
N ARG A 327 5.10 10.28 14.23
CA ARG A 327 4.01 9.88 13.33
C ARG A 327 3.18 8.78 13.96
N VAL A 328 1.89 8.72 13.64
CA VAL A 328 1.05 7.59 14.04
C VAL A 328 1.57 6.31 13.40
N PHE A 329 1.53 5.21 14.15
CA PHE A 329 1.79 3.88 13.59
C PHE A 329 0.68 3.49 12.62
N SER A 330 1.05 3.05 11.42
CA SER A 330 0.08 2.49 10.48
C SER A 330 -0.43 1.11 10.93
N PHE A 331 0.41 0.34 11.64
CA PHE A 331 0.08 -0.99 12.16
C PHE A 331 0.71 -1.22 13.55
N PRO A 332 0.09 -2.07 14.40
CA PRO A 332 -1.21 -2.69 14.17
C PRO A 332 -2.34 -1.65 14.20
N ILE A 333 -3.41 -1.89 13.45
CA ILE A 333 -4.64 -1.10 13.59
C ILE A 333 -5.31 -1.55 14.90
N PRO A 334 -5.50 -0.65 15.88
CA PRO A 334 -6.15 -1.01 17.13
C PRO A 334 -7.67 -0.85 17.02
N THR A 335 -8.38 -1.81 17.59
CA THR A 335 -9.84 -1.82 17.73
C THR A 335 -10.21 -1.94 19.19
N TYR A 336 -11.13 -1.12 19.69
CA TYR A 336 -11.71 -1.27 21.03
C TYR A 336 -13.17 -1.70 20.97
N ASN A 337 -13.51 -2.72 21.75
CA ASN A 337 -14.88 -3.20 21.91
C ASN A 337 -15.62 -2.38 22.97
N VAL A 338 -16.75 -1.77 22.60
CA VAL A 338 -17.60 -0.98 23.49
C VAL A 338 -18.92 -1.69 23.70
N ASP A 339 -19.16 -2.21 24.91
CA ASP A 339 -20.39 -2.90 25.28
C ASP A 339 -21.25 -2.11 26.27
N LYS A 340 -22.38 -2.69 26.69
CA LYS A 340 -23.33 -2.05 27.61
C LYS A 340 -22.76 -1.75 29.00
N ASN A 341 -21.71 -2.48 29.40
CA ASN A 341 -21.06 -2.38 30.70
C ASN A 341 -19.74 -1.59 30.61
N PHE A 342 -19.46 -0.96 29.47
CA PHE A 342 -18.23 -0.22 29.24
C PHE A 342 -18.08 0.92 30.25
N ASP A 343 -16.97 0.89 30.99
CA ASP A 343 -16.63 1.88 32.00
C ASP A 343 -15.94 3.09 31.35
N TRP A 344 -16.74 4.09 31.01
CA TRP A 344 -16.29 5.29 30.30
C TRP A 344 -15.29 6.14 31.09
N ASP A 345 -15.35 6.10 32.42
CA ASP A 345 -14.56 6.96 33.30
C ASP A 345 -13.33 6.23 33.88
N ARG A 346 -13.04 5.04 33.35
CA ARG A 346 -11.87 4.24 33.70
C ARG A 346 -10.57 4.97 33.37
N GLU A 347 -9.73 5.17 34.39
CA GLU A 347 -8.51 5.97 34.29
C GLU A 347 -7.52 5.44 33.23
N SER A 348 -7.42 4.11 33.07
CA SER A 348 -6.54 3.48 32.07
C SER A 348 -6.87 3.84 30.62
N LEU A 349 -8.08 4.35 30.36
CA LEU A 349 -8.54 4.73 29.02
C LEU A 349 -8.27 6.19 28.67
N GLN A 350 -7.79 7.02 29.59
CA GLN A 350 -7.49 8.43 29.30
C GLN A 350 -6.56 8.61 28.08
N PRO A 351 -5.44 7.88 27.95
CA PRO A 351 -4.57 8.00 26.78
C PRO A 351 -5.24 7.52 25.48
N MET A 352 -6.19 6.58 25.55
CA MET A 352 -6.94 6.11 24.39
C MET A 352 -7.85 7.20 23.83
N TRP A 353 -8.51 7.97 24.69
CA TRP A 353 -9.31 9.13 24.26
C TRP A 353 -8.44 10.22 23.64
N GLU A 354 -7.25 10.47 24.20
CA GLU A 354 -6.32 11.44 23.62
C GLU A 354 -5.77 10.98 22.26
N MET A 355 -5.42 9.70 22.15
CA MET A 355 -4.98 9.08 20.90
C MET A 355 -6.06 9.15 19.81
N THR A 356 -7.32 8.90 20.19
CA THR A 356 -8.48 9.04 19.28
C THR A 356 -8.60 10.47 18.79
N ALA A 357 -8.53 11.42 19.72
CA ALA A 357 -8.66 12.84 19.41
C ALA A 357 -7.56 13.33 18.45
N LYS A 358 -6.33 12.83 18.61
CA LYS A 358 -5.14 13.26 17.86
C LYS A 358 -4.97 12.58 16.50
N TYR A 359 -5.16 11.27 16.44
CA TYR A 359 -4.80 10.45 15.28
C TYR A 359 -5.96 9.67 14.67
N GLY A 360 -7.12 9.66 15.34
CA GLY A 360 -8.28 8.89 14.89
C GLY A 360 -8.17 7.38 15.00
N VAL A 361 -7.25 6.92 15.85
CA VAL A 361 -7.18 5.54 16.31
C VAL A 361 -7.50 5.50 17.81
N PRO A 362 -8.22 4.51 18.31
CA PRO A 362 -8.57 3.25 17.66
C PRO A 362 -9.88 3.32 16.87
N TYR A 363 -10.18 2.21 16.21
CA TYR A 363 -11.51 1.96 15.68
C TYR A 363 -12.40 1.43 16.81
N PHE A 364 -13.70 1.70 16.74
CA PHE A 364 -14.64 1.29 17.78
C PHE A 364 -15.63 0.25 17.25
N SER A 365 -15.70 -0.90 17.94
CA SER A 365 -16.73 -1.91 17.75
C SER A 365 -17.88 -1.67 18.71
N ASN A 366 -19.06 -1.35 18.18
CA ASN A 366 -20.27 -1.07 18.95
C ASN A 366 -21.01 -2.36 19.28
N PHE A 367 -21.04 -2.76 20.56
CA PHE A 367 -21.82 -3.87 21.13
C PHE A 367 -23.01 -3.40 22.00
N VAL A 368 -23.25 -2.10 22.08
CA VAL A 368 -24.33 -1.55 22.92
C VAL A 368 -25.69 -1.72 22.24
N ASN A 369 -25.80 -1.15 21.04
CA ASN A 369 -27.04 -1.12 20.26
C ASN A 369 -26.98 -2.01 19.01
N SER A 370 -25.84 -2.63 18.75
CA SER A 370 -25.80 -3.70 17.78
C SER A 370 -26.43 -4.97 18.38
N ASN A 371 -27.03 -5.81 17.54
CA ASN A 371 -27.51 -7.13 17.93
C ASN A 371 -26.33 -8.11 18.12
N MET A 372 -25.24 -7.70 18.77
CA MET A 372 -24.00 -8.47 18.91
C MET A 372 -23.67 -8.70 20.38
N ASP A 373 -23.04 -9.84 20.64
CA ASP A 373 -22.40 -10.18 21.91
C ASP A 373 -20.88 -10.25 21.68
N ARG A 374 -20.06 -9.84 22.65
CA ARG A 374 -18.60 -9.95 22.58
C ARG A 374 -18.15 -11.40 22.55
N ASP A 375 -18.91 -12.31 23.16
CA ASP A 375 -18.66 -13.75 23.07
C ASP A 375 -19.00 -14.33 21.68
N ASP A 376 -19.86 -13.65 20.90
CA ASP A 376 -20.26 -14.04 19.55
C ASP A 376 -19.41 -13.33 18.46
N ALA A 377 -18.61 -12.34 18.84
CA ALA A 377 -17.84 -11.48 17.95
C ALA A 377 -16.52 -12.12 17.51
N ARG A 378 -16.33 -12.24 16.19
CA ARG A 378 -15.13 -12.85 15.59
C ARG A 378 -14.07 -11.81 15.26
N SER A 379 -12.81 -12.20 15.35
CA SER A 379 -11.66 -11.47 14.81
C SER A 379 -11.77 -11.29 13.29
N MET A 380 -11.22 -10.19 12.75
CA MET A 380 -11.09 -9.83 11.32
C MET A 380 -12.33 -9.23 10.63
N CYS A 381 -13.04 -8.28 11.28
CA CYS A 381 -14.17 -7.52 10.73
C CYS A 381 -15.36 -8.36 10.20
N CYS A 382 -15.22 -9.68 10.08
CA CYS A 382 -16.18 -10.61 9.52
C CYS A 382 -17.19 -10.98 10.60
N ARG A 383 -18.31 -10.27 10.56
CA ARG A 383 -19.46 -10.49 11.40
C ARG A 383 -20.04 -11.90 11.20
N LEU A 384 -20.57 -12.44 12.29
CA LEU A 384 -21.53 -13.53 12.25
C LEU A 384 -22.86 -13.00 12.71
N ARG A 385 -23.83 -13.07 11.82
CA ARG A 385 -25.21 -13.26 12.25
C ARG A 385 -25.57 -14.71 11.97
N LEU A 386 -25.04 -15.64 12.77
CA LEU A 386 -25.67 -16.95 12.87
C LEU A 386 -26.65 -16.87 14.04
N ASP A 387 -27.91 -17.21 13.79
CA ASP A 387 -28.83 -17.49 14.88
C ASP A 387 -28.24 -18.63 15.72
N ASN A 388 -27.97 -18.35 16.99
CA ASN A 388 -27.40 -19.32 17.94
C ASN A 388 -28.23 -20.62 18.04
N ARG A 389 -29.49 -20.64 17.56
CA ARG A 389 -30.31 -21.85 17.43
C ARG A 389 -29.82 -22.81 16.34
N GLU A 390 -29.27 -22.32 15.23
CA GLU A 390 -28.71 -23.16 14.16
C GLU A 390 -27.35 -23.78 14.54
N LEU A 391 -26.54 -23.04 15.30
CA LEU A 391 -25.29 -23.54 15.90
C LEU A 391 -25.53 -24.69 16.88
N ARG A 392 -26.61 -24.62 17.69
CA ARG A 392 -27.03 -25.72 18.58
C ARG A 392 -27.45 -26.98 17.81
N LYS A 393 -28.12 -26.83 16.65
CA LYS A 393 -28.47 -27.97 15.78
C LYS A 393 -27.27 -28.63 15.11
N ARG A 394 -26.17 -27.89 14.92
CA ARG A 394 -24.94 -28.38 14.25
C ARG A 394 -23.85 -28.87 15.23
N GLY A 395 -24.23 -29.22 16.47
CA GLY A 395 -23.34 -29.90 17.43
C GLY A 395 -22.25 -29.02 18.03
N GLY A 396 -22.45 -27.69 18.05
CA GLY A 396 -21.53 -26.63 18.45
C GLY A 396 -21.21 -26.50 19.94
N GLY A 397 -20.63 -27.53 20.60
CA GLY A 397 -20.08 -27.42 21.96
C GLY A 397 -19.12 -26.22 22.13
N LEU A 398 -19.30 -25.55 23.27
CA LEU A 398 -18.83 -24.25 23.75
C LEU A 398 -17.32 -24.13 24.03
N PHE A 399 -16.46 -24.93 23.39
CA PHE A 399 -15.04 -25.04 23.77
C PHE A 399 -14.09 -24.58 22.64
N GLY A 400 -13.43 -23.44 22.85
CA GLY A 400 -12.05 -23.18 22.42
C GLY A 400 -11.71 -22.96 20.93
N ALA A 401 -12.69 -22.77 20.03
CA ALA A 401 -12.42 -22.56 18.59
C ALA A 401 -12.29 -21.08 18.16
N ASN A 402 -12.29 -20.16 19.12
CA ASN A 402 -12.76 -18.79 18.92
C ASN A 402 -11.82 -17.82 18.18
N PRO A 403 -10.50 -18.09 17.96
CA PRO A 403 -9.67 -17.30 17.05
C PRO A 403 -9.40 -17.94 15.66
N LEU A 404 -10.03 -19.07 15.32
CA LEU A 404 -9.67 -19.89 14.14
C LEU A 404 -10.65 -19.72 12.94
N THR A 405 -10.85 -18.48 12.50
CA THR A 405 -11.82 -18.10 11.46
C THR A 405 -11.31 -16.91 10.64
N GLY A 406 -11.92 -16.67 9.47
CA GLY A 406 -11.54 -15.62 8.52
C GLY A 406 -12.28 -15.80 7.20
N SER A 407 -11.79 -15.17 6.13
CA SER A 407 -12.31 -15.39 4.77
C SER A 407 -11.33 -16.19 3.92
N LEU A 408 -11.82 -17.16 3.14
CA LEU A 408 -11.01 -17.87 2.14
C LEU A 408 -10.68 -16.98 0.94
N GLY A 409 -11.50 -15.98 0.68
CA GLY A 409 -11.40 -15.11 -0.47
C GLY A 409 -12.61 -14.21 -0.60
N VAL A 410 -12.38 -13.08 -1.27
CA VAL A 410 -13.39 -12.08 -1.55
C VAL A 410 -13.57 -11.99 -3.07
N VAL A 411 -14.82 -12.03 -3.54
CA VAL A 411 -15.18 -11.64 -4.91
C VAL A 411 -16.05 -10.40 -4.82
N THR A 412 -15.57 -9.28 -5.36
CA THR A 412 -16.28 -7.99 -5.31
C THR A 412 -17.06 -7.75 -6.60
N ILE A 413 -18.33 -7.41 -6.49
CA ILE A 413 -19.22 -7.11 -7.61
C ILE A 413 -19.20 -5.61 -7.91
N ASN A 414 -18.99 -5.25 -9.18
CA ASN A 414 -19.08 -3.88 -9.69
C ASN A 414 -20.57 -3.49 -9.88
N LEU A 415 -21.15 -2.81 -8.90
CA LEU A 415 -22.55 -2.41 -8.95
C LEU A 415 -22.80 -1.24 -9.91
N ALA A 416 -21.83 -0.33 -10.06
CA ALA A 416 -21.96 0.82 -10.95
C ALA A 416 -22.23 0.37 -12.40
N ARG A 417 -21.46 -0.61 -12.89
CA ARG A 417 -21.69 -1.23 -14.20
C ARG A 417 -23.07 -1.88 -14.30
N LEU A 418 -23.55 -2.53 -13.24
CA LEU A 418 -24.89 -3.12 -13.24
C LEU A 418 -25.97 -2.05 -13.36
N GLY A 419 -25.82 -0.92 -12.67
CA GLY A 419 -26.74 0.20 -12.75
C GLY A 419 -26.83 0.73 -14.17
N PHE A 420 -25.68 0.92 -14.83
CA PHE A 420 -25.60 1.38 -16.22
C PHE A 420 -26.20 0.42 -17.25
N LEU A 421 -26.02 -0.88 -17.06
CA LEU A 421 -26.48 -1.90 -18.01
C LEU A 421 -27.95 -2.30 -17.85
N SER A 422 -28.61 -1.88 -16.77
CA SER A 422 -29.96 -2.31 -16.44
C SER A 422 -30.98 -1.22 -16.78
N LYS A 423 -32.16 -1.61 -17.25
CA LYS A 423 -33.25 -0.67 -17.55
C LYS A 423 -34.10 -0.37 -16.33
N ASP A 424 -34.22 -1.34 -15.43
CA ASP A 424 -35.02 -1.27 -14.22
C ASP A 424 -34.41 -2.12 -13.10
N LYS A 425 -35.02 -2.04 -11.91
CA LYS A 425 -34.56 -2.75 -10.71
C LYS A 425 -34.61 -4.27 -10.84
N GLU A 426 -35.55 -4.83 -11.61
CA GLU A 426 -35.71 -6.27 -11.75
C GLU A 426 -34.66 -6.85 -12.70
N GLU A 427 -34.35 -6.15 -13.78
CA GLU A 427 -33.20 -6.47 -14.63
C GLU A 427 -31.89 -6.37 -13.84
N PHE A 428 -31.74 -5.33 -13.00
CA PHE A 428 -30.57 -5.18 -12.12
C PHE A 428 -30.40 -6.38 -11.19
N LYS A 429 -31.46 -6.77 -10.45
CA LYS A 429 -31.42 -7.94 -9.54
C LYS A 429 -31.12 -9.23 -10.30
N THR A 430 -31.67 -9.41 -11.50
CA THR A 430 -31.43 -10.58 -12.34
C THR A 430 -29.95 -10.70 -12.73
N ARG A 431 -29.35 -9.58 -13.18
CA ARG A 431 -27.92 -9.53 -13.53
C ARG A 431 -27.03 -9.70 -12.30
N LEU A 432 -27.40 -9.07 -11.19
CA LEU A 432 -26.69 -9.22 -9.91
C LEU A 432 -26.70 -10.68 -9.44
N LEU A 433 -27.84 -11.36 -9.51
CA LEU A 433 -27.94 -12.78 -9.14
C LEU A 433 -27.03 -13.66 -9.99
N ALA A 434 -26.97 -13.42 -11.30
CA ALA A 434 -26.07 -14.16 -12.19
C ALA A 434 -24.59 -14.00 -11.77
N LEU A 435 -24.17 -12.78 -11.42
CA LEU A 435 -22.82 -12.52 -10.92
C LEU A 435 -22.57 -13.11 -9.53
N MET A 436 -23.56 -13.09 -8.64
CA MET A 436 -23.46 -13.73 -7.33
C MET A 436 -23.32 -15.25 -7.43
N ASN A 437 -24.04 -15.89 -8.36
CA ASN A 437 -23.90 -17.32 -8.63
C ASN A 437 -22.49 -17.64 -9.13
N LEU A 438 -21.94 -16.83 -10.02
CA LEU A 438 -20.56 -16.99 -10.50
C LEU A 438 -19.53 -16.78 -9.38
N ALA A 439 -19.74 -15.78 -8.52
CA ALA A 439 -18.89 -15.54 -7.35
C ALA A 439 -18.91 -16.73 -6.39
N LYS A 440 -20.09 -17.28 -6.11
CA LYS A 440 -20.26 -18.51 -5.32
C LYS A 440 -19.47 -19.67 -5.93
N GLU A 441 -19.63 -19.95 -7.22
CA GLU A 441 -18.88 -21.02 -7.90
C GLU A 441 -17.36 -20.82 -7.78
N SER A 442 -16.87 -19.61 -8.02
CA SER A 442 -15.45 -19.26 -7.88
C SER A 442 -14.92 -19.53 -6.47
N LEU A 443 -15.65 -19.10 -5.44
CA LEU A 443 -15.27 -19.26 -4.03
C LEU A 443 -15.32 -20.73 -3.59
N GLU A 444 -16.30 -21.50 -4.05
CA GLU A 444 -16.40 -22.95 -3.78
C GLU A 444 -15.27 -23.74 -4.45
N ILE A 445 -14.89 -23.38 -5.68
CA ILE A 445 -13.70 -23.96 -6.34
C ILE A 445 -12.45 -23.64 -5.52
N LYS A 446 -12.27 -22.38 -5.11
CA LYS A 446 -11.13 -21.96 -4.30
C LYS A 446 -11.05 -22.74 -2.98
N ARG A 447 -12.18 -22.94 -2.30
CA ARG A 447 -12.28 -23.74 -1.07
C ARG A 447 -11.78 -25.16 -1.27
N LYS A 448 -12.23 -25.85 -2.33
CA LYS A 448 -11.80 -27.22 -2.64
C LYS A 448 -10.27 -27.29 -2.85
N VAL A 449 -9.70 -26.31 -3.54
CA VAL A 449 -8.25 -26.24 -3.80
C VAL A 449 -7.47 -25.99 -2.52
N ILE A 450 -7.88 -25.03 -1.70
CA ILE A 450 -7.21 -24.69 -0.43
C ILE A 450 -7.27 -25.87 0.56
N GLU A 451 -8.41 -26.55 0.64
CA GLU A 451 -8.58 -27.75 1.47
C GLU A 451 -7.58 -28.84 1.05
N LYS A 452 -7.51 -29.13 -0.27
CA LYS A 452 -6.54 -30.08 -0.83
C LYS A 452 -5.10 -29.70 -0.51
N PHE A 453 -4.71 -28.45 -0.77
CA PHE A 453 -3.35 -27.97 -0.49
C PHE A 453 -2.99 -28.02 0.99
N THR A 454 -3.96 -27.80 1.88
CA THR A 454 -3.75 -27.94 3.33
C THR A 454 -3.52 -29.40 3.71
N ALA A 455 -4.32 -30.32 3.17
CA ALA A 455 -4.14 -31.76 3.37
C ALA A 455 -2.76 -32.22 2.87
N ASP A 456 -2.37 -31.79 1.67
CA ASP A 456 -1.08 -32.06 1.01
C ASP A 456 0.12 -31.41 1.73
N GLY A 457 -0.10 -30.60 2.77
CA GLY A 457 0.96 -30.03 3.62
C GLY A 457 1.56 -28.71 3.13
N LEU A 458 0.92 -28.04 2.16
CA LEU A 458 1.39 -26.74 1.64
C LEU A 458 1.10 -25.57 2.60
N TYR A 459 0.21 -25.75 3.57
CA TYR A 459 -0.11 -24.77 4.62
C TYR A 459 0.14 -25.34 6.02
N PRO A 460 1.39 -25.66 6.40
CA PRO A 460 1.68 -26.41 7.63
C PRO A 460 1.27 -25.66 8.91
N TYR A 461 1.38 -24.33 8.93
CA TYR A 461 0.95 -23.51 10.06
C TYR A 461 -0.57 -23.56 10.21
N SER A 462 -1.32 -23.20 9.15
CA SER A 462 -2.78 -23.26 9.16
C SER A 462 -3.29 -24.67 9.46
N LYS A 463 -2.68 -25.71 8.89
CA LYS A 463 -3.00 -27.10 9.19
C LYS A 463 -2.95 -27.36 10.70
N HIS A 464 -1.82 -27.08 11.33
CA HIS A 464 -1.62 -27.28 12.77
C HIS A 464 -2.68 -26.57 13.63
N TYR A 465 -2.91 -25.27 13.40
CA TYR A 465 -3.89 -24.51 14.21
C TYR A 465 -5.34 -24.91 13.91
N LEU A 466 -5.63 -25.40 12.70
CA LEU A 466 -6.96 -25.84 12.30
C LEU A 466 -7.20 -27.35 12.53
N ASP A 467 -6.24 -28.08 13.12
CA ASP A 467 -6.34 -29.53 13.35
C ASP A 467 -7.59 -29.90 14.15
N ASN A 468 -7.94 -29.11 15.17
CA ASN A 468 -9.15 -29.32 15.96
C ASN A 468 -10.45 -29.14 15.15
N ILE A 469 -10.44 -28.22 14.17
CA ILE A 469 -11.57 -28.01 13.25
C ILE A 469 -11.67 -29.20 12.29
N PHE A 470 -10.53 -29.65 11.75
CA PHE A 470 -10.49 -30.84 10.90
C PHE A 470 -10.97 -32.09 11.64
N ALA A 471 -10.52 -32.34 12.86
CA ALA A 471 -10.96 -33.47 13.67
C ALA A 471 -12.48 -33.49 13.90
N ARG A 472 -13.10 -32.31 13.98
CA ARG A 472 -14.54 -32.15 14.23
C ARG A 472 -15.40 -32.21 12.96
N PHE A 473 -14.94 -31.59 11.89
CA PHE A 473 -15.75 -31.35 10.68
C PHE A 473 -15.23 -32.08 9.44
N ASN A 474 -14.10 -32.79 9.55
CA ASN A 474 -13.36 -33.40 8.45
C ASN A 474 -13.03 -32.39 7.33
N ALA A 475 -12.81 -31.12 7.71
CA ALA A 475 -12.43 -30.02 6.83
C ALA A 475 -11.71 -28.93 7.64
N TYR A 476 -10.53 -28.50 7.21
CA TYR A 476 -9.72 -27.48 7.90
C TYR A 476 -10.39 -26.11 7.87
N TRP A 477 -10.96 -25.72 6.73
CA TRP A 477 -11.45 -24.35 6.51
C TRP A 477 -12.95 -24.19 6.74
N LYS A 478 -13.58 -25.13 7.47
CA LYS A 478 -15.05 -25.15 7.69
C LYS A 478 -15.59 -23.86 8.31
N ASN A 479 -14.82 -23.26 9.21
CA ASN A 479 -15.18 -22.04 9.92
C ASN A 479 -14.88 -20.74 9.14
N HIS A 480 -14.34 -20.83 7.92
CA HIS A 480 -13.99 -19.65 7.11
C HIS A 480 -15.10 -19.29 6.11
N PHE A 481 -15.26 -18.00 5.85
CA PHE A 481 -16.27 -17.43 4.94
C PHE A 481 -15.88 -17.51 3.48
N ASN A 482 -16.88 -17.67 2.63
CA ASN A 482 -16.87 -17.25 1.24
C ASN A 482 -17.45 -15.83 1.19
N THR A 483 -16.64 -14.84 0.85
CA THR A 483 -17.05 -13.44 0.95
C THR A 483 -17.44 -12.88 -0.41
N ILE A 484 -18.65 -12.34 -0.50
CA ILE A 484 -19.08 -11.55 -1.66
C ILE A 484 -19.11 -10.10 -1.23
N GLY A 485 -18.30 -9.28 -1.90
CA GLY A 485 -18.20 -7.85 -1.65
C GLY A 485 -18.92 -7.02 -2.71
N ILE A 486 -19.10 -5.73 -2.45
CA ILE A 486 -19.63 -4.78 -3.43
C ILE A 486 -18.80 -3.51 -3.53
N ASN A 487 -18.92 -2.83 -4.66
CA ASN A 487 -18.36 -1.49 -4.87
C ASN A 487 -19.26 -0.67 -5.80
N GLY A 488 -19.38 0.64 -5.55
CA GLY A 488 -20.09 1.57 -6.43
C GLY A 488 -21.61 1.53 -6.33
N MET A 489 -22.18 1.31 -5.13
CA MET A 489 -23.64 1.37 -4.94
C MET A 489 -24.18 2.77 -5.26
N ASN A 490 -23.45 3.82 -4.91
CA ASN A 490 -23.81 5.20 -5.23
C ASN A 490 -23.98 5.40 -6.74
N GLU A 491 -22.96 5.00 -7.51
CA GLU A 491 -23.00 5.13 -8.96
C GLU A 491 -23.97 4.14 -9.60
N ALA A 492 -24.27 3.00 -8.96
CA ALA A 492 -25.34 2.11 -9.41
C ALA A 492 -26.70 2.80 -9.37
N ALA A 493 -27.01 3.49 -8.27
CA ALA A 493 -28.23 4.28 -8.14
C ALA A 493 -28.27 5.43 -9.15
N LEU A 494 -27.17 6.18 -9.30
CA LEU A 494 -27.07 7.27 -10.27
C LEU A 494 -27.30 6.80 -11.72
N ASN A 495 -26.63 5.72 -12.13
CA ASN A 495 -26.73 5.22 -13.50
C ASN A 495 -28.12 4.61 -13.81
N LEU A 496 -28.79 4.00 -12.82
CA LEU A 496 -30.09 3.35 -13.03
C LEU A 496 -31.28 4.30 -12.83
N LEU A 497 -31.26 5.09 -11.76
CA LEU A 497 -32.38 5.91 -11.29
C LEU A 497 -32.21 7.39 -11.61
N GLY A 498 -31.00 7.84 -11.94
CA GLY A 498 -30.66 9.26 -12.04
C GLY A 498 -30.59 9.97 -10.68
N GLN A 499 -30.63 9.21 -9.58
CA GLN A 499 -30.59 9.71 -8.20
C GLN A 499 -29.51 8.95 -7.42
N ASP A 500 -28.80 9.64 -6.52
CA ASP A 500 -27.77 9.03 -5.69
C ASP A 500 -28.34 8.46 -4.38
N ILE A 501 -27.49 7.81 -3.58
CA ILE A 501 -27.93 7.15 -2.34
C ILE A 501 -28.32 8.13 -1.22
N THR A 502 -28.07 9.43 -1.41
CA THR A 502 -28.43 10.47 -0.44
C THR A 502 -29.89 10.88 -0.59
N SER A 503 -30.49 10.59 -1.75
CA SER A 503 -31.93 10.73 -1.98
C SER A 503 -32.72 9.60 -1.28
N PRO A 504 -33.98 9.84 -0.85
CA PRO A 504 -34.82 8.79 -0.30
C PRO A 504 -35.01 7.58 -1.23
N GLU A 505 -35.07 7.82 -2.55
CA GLU A 505 -35.26 6.76 -3.54
C GLU A 505 -33.98 5.92 -3.75
N GLY A 506 -32.83 6.57 -3.87
CA GLY A 506 -31.53 5.89 -3.99
C GLY A 506 -31.14 5.16 -2.70
N HIS A 507 -31.44 5.73 -1.53
CA HIS A 507 -31.27 5.06 -0.23
C HIS A 507 -32.11 3.79 -0.14
N ALA A 508 -33.40 3.89 -0.48
CA ALA A 508 -34.30 2.74 -0.50
C ALA A 508 -33.83 1.65 -1.48
N PHE A 509 -33.32 2.05 -2.65
CA PHE A 509 -32.71 1.13 -3.61
C PHE A 509 -31.46 0.43 -3.04
N ALA A 510 -30.53 1.17 -2.42
CA ALA A 510 -29.34 0.59 -1.81
C ALA A 510 -29.71 -0.43 -0.71
N ALA A 511 -30.67 -0.06 0.15
CA ALA A 511 -31.18 -0.93 1.20
C ALA A 511 -31.80 -2.22 0.64
N GLU A 512 -32.63 -2.09 -0.41
CA GLU A 512 -33.29 -3.19 -1.11
C GLU A 512 -32.27 -4.17 -1.73
N ILE A 513 -31.24 -3.65 -2.40
CA ILE A 513 -30.20 -4.49 -3.01
C ILE A 513 -29.36 -5.21 -1.95
N LEU A 514 -28.97 -4.53 -0.86
CA LEU A 514 -28.23 -5.17 0.23
C LEU A 514 -29.03 -6.30 0.91
N ASP A 515 -30.33 -6.10 1.12
CA ASP A 515 -31.20 -7.15 1.66
C ASP A 515 -31.34 -8.32 0.68
N PHE A 516 -31.55 -8.05 -0.62
CA PHE A 516 -31.59 -9.08 -1.66
C PHE A 516 -30.31 -9.93 -1.69
N MET A 517 -29.14 -9.28 -1.64
CA MET A 517 -27.86 -10.00 -1.58
C MET A 517 -27.76 -10.86 -0.32
N ARG A 518 -28.13 -10.31 0.85
CA ARG A 518 -28.08 -11.05 2.11
C ARG A 518 -28.96 -12.31 2.08
N GLU A 519 -30.17 -12.21 1.56
CA GLU A 519 -31.07 -13.36 1.39
C GLU A 519 -30.45 -14.43 0.49
N LYS A 520 -29.83 -14.03 -0.63
CA LYS A 520 -29.16 -14.98 -1.52
C LYS A 520 -27.94 -15.65 -0.91
N LEU A 521 -27.17 -14.93 -0.09
CA LEU A 521 -26.08 -15.55 0.66
C LEU A 521 -26.61 -16.60 1.64
N MET A 522 -27.76 -16.37 2.29
CA MET A 522 -28.39 -17.37 3.14
C MET A 522 -28.80 -18.62 2.36
N ASP A 523 -29.37 -18.45 1.16
CA ASP A 523 -29.67 -19.56 0.25
C ASP A 523 -28.40 -20.38 -0.06
N TYR A 524 -27.28 -19.72 -0.39
CA TYR A 524 -26.01 -20.40 -0.66
C TYR A 524 -25.46 -21.14 0.56
N GLN A 525 -25.60 -20.58 1.76
CA GLN A 525 -25.19 -21.26 3.00
C GLN A 525 -25.99 -22.55 3.22
N ASN A 526 -27.30 -22.52 2.94
CA ASN A 526 -28.16 -23.69 3.08
C ASN A 526 -27.85 -24.77 2.03
N GLU A 527 -27.59 -24.35 0.79
CA GLU A 527 -27.28 -25.26 -0.31
C GLU A 527 -25.91 -25.94 -0.15
N THR A 528 -24.87 -25.16 0.16
CA THR A 528 -23.48 -25.64 0.17
C THR A 528 -23.02 -26.12 1.54
N ASN A 529 -23.77 -25.79 2.59
CA ASN A 529 -23.38 -25.96 3.99
C ASN A 529 -22.05 -25.24 4.35
N ASN A 530 -21.64 -24.21 3.58
CA ASN A 530 -20.50 -23.36 3.89
C ASN A 530 -20.95 -21.98 4.39
N LEU A 531 -20.05 -21.23 5.03
CA LEU A 531 -20.35 -19.90 5.55
C LEU A 531 -20.17 -18.84 4.46
N TYR A 532 -21.10 -17.89 4.36
CA TYR A 532 -21.06 -16.78 3.42
C TYR A 532 -21.33 -15.45 4.14
N ASN A 533 -20.69 -14.37 3.69
CA ASN A 533 -20.93 -13.04 4.22
C ASN A 533 -20.88 -11.97 3.14
N LEU A 534 -21.62 -10.89 3.39
CA LEU A 534 -21.68 -9.68 2.56
C LEU A 534 -20.75 -8.64 3.16
N GLU A 535 -19.77 -8.20 2.38
CA GLU A 535 -18.73 -7.27 2.84
C GLU A 535 -18.78 -5.93 2.09
N ALA A 536 -18.60 -4.84 2.84
CA ALA A 536 -18.19 -3.57 2.29
C ALA A 536 -16.69 -3.67 1.99
N THR A 537 -16.34 -4.03 0.75
CA THR A 537 -14.94 -4.21 0.36
C THR A 537 -14.16 -2.92 0.66
N PRO A 538 -12.95 -2.97 1.24
CA PRO A 538 -12.15 -1.76 1.52
C PRO A 538 -11.83 -0.90 0.28
N GLY A 539 -11.87 -1.49 -0.91
CA GLY A 539 -11.95 -0.74 -2.16
C GLY A 539 -10.66 -0.08 -2.65
N GLU A 540 -9.54 -0.17 -1.94
CA GLU A 540 -8.28 0.56 -2.23
C GLU A 540 -7.82 0.49 -3.70
N GLY A 541 -7.85 -0.69 -4.32
CA GLY A 541 -7.56 -0.87 -5.75
C GLY A 541 -8.81 -1.01 -6.62
N CYS A 542 -9.92 -1.45 -6.04
CA CYS A 542 -11.10 -1.86 -6.77
C CYS A 542 -11.91 -0.66 -7.30
N THR A 543 -12.00 0.41 -6.49
CA THR A 543 -12.69 1.67 -6.83
C THR A 543 -12.17 2.26 -8.15
N TYR A 544 -10.85 2.40 -8.29
CA TYR A 544 -10.21 2.88 -9.52
C TYR A 544 -10.20 1.84 -10.64
N ARG A 545 -9.89 0.57 -10.33
CA ARG A 545 -9.77 -0.46 -11.37
C ARG A 545 -11.08 -0.69 -12.11
N PHE A 546 -12.20 -0.76 -11.39
CA PHE A 546 -13.52 -0.90 -11.99
C PHE A 546 -13.85 0.32 -12.85
N ALA A 547 -13.68 1.52 -12.32
CA ALA A 547 -14.00 2.76 -13.02
C ALA A 547 -13.15 2.93 -14.30
N LYS A 548 -11.82 2.69 -14.25
CA LYS A 548 -10.95 2.75 -15.44
C LYS A 548 -11.37 1.74 -16.52
N LYS A 549 -11.66 0.50 -16.12
CA LYS A 549 -12.11 -0.54 -17.05
C LYS A 549 -13.50 -0.29 -17.60
N ASP A 550 -14.35 0.39 -16.85
CA ASP A 550 -15.66 0.84 -17.33
C ASP A 550 -15.53 1.98 -18.33
N LEU A 551 -14.68 2.98 -18.07
CA LEU A 551 -14.44 4.07 -19.00
C LEU A 551 -13.95 3.59 -20.38
N GLU A 552 -13.10 2.56 -20.41
CA GLU A 552 -12.61 1.94 -21.66
C GLU A 552 -13.74 1.34 -22.52
N VAL A 553 -14.82 0.86 -21.90
CA VAL A 553 -15.89 0.08 -22.57
C VAL A 553 -17.19 0.89 -22.71
N TYR A 554 -17.48 1.76 -21.75
CA TYR A 554 -18.70 2.52 -21.60
C TYR A 554 -18.36 3.99 -21.32
N PRO A 555 -18.04 4.79 -22.35
CA PRO A 555 -17.65 6.20 -22.16
C PRO A 555 -18.71 7.08 -21.47
N ASP A 556 -19.98 6.69 -21.56
CA ASP A 556 -21.13 7.43 -21.01
C ASP A 556 -21.50 7.04 -19.56
N ILE A 557 -20.82 6.06 -18.97
CA ILE A 557 -21.09 5.64 -17.59
C ILE A 557 -20.74 6.75 -16.60
N ILE A 558 -21.55 6.89 -15.54
CA ILE A 558 -21.36 7.91 -14.51
C ILE A 558 -20.40 7.39 -13.43
N PHE A 559 -19.38 8.18 -13.13
CA PHE A 559 -18.40 7.97 -12.05
C PHE A 559 -18.68 8.87 -10.83
N ALA A 560 -18.06 8.58 -9.69
CA ALA A 560 -18.17 9.42 -8.50
C ALA A 560 -17.62 10.84 -8.75
N ASN A 561 -16.55 10.94 -9.54
CA ASN A 561 -15.92 12.19 -9.98
C ASN A 561 -16.16 12.51 -11.45
N ASP A 562 -17.32 12.13 -12.01
CA ASP A 562 -17.64 12.22 -13.44
C ASP A 562 -17.31 13.57 -14.08
N LYS A 563 -17.61 14.68 -13.37
CA LYS A 563 -17.28 16.03 -13.84
C LYS A 563 -15.77 16.23 -14.06
N ALA A 564 -14.95 15.85 -13.08
CA ALA A 564 -13.49 15.99 -13.18
C ALA A 564 -12.90 15.05 -14.25
N VAL A 565 -13.48 13.87 -14.45
CA VAL A 565 -13.07 12.95 -15.53
C VAL A 565 -13.34 13.58 -16.89
N LYS A 566 -14.55 14.12 -17.10
CA LYS A 566 -14.98 14.68 -18.39
C LYS A 566 -14.40 16.07 -18.70
N GLN A 567 -14.13 16.88 -17.68
CA GLN A 567 -13.67 18.27 -17.86
C GLN A 567 -12.15 18.41 -17.71
N ASP A 568 -11.55 17.67 -16.77
CA ASP A 568 -10.15 17.86 -16.36
C ASP A 568 -9.25 16.65 -16.73
N GLY A 569 -9.83 15.60 -17.34
CA GLY A 569 -9.10 14.38 -17.67
C GLY A 569 -8.62 13.62 -16.42
N ALA A 570 -9.31 13.79 -15.29
CA ALA A 570 -8.97 13.11 -14.04
C ALA A 570 -9.19 11.59 -14.14
N ASP A 571 -8.43 10.84 -13.33
CA ASP A 571 -8.64 9.39 -13.21
C ASP A 571 -10.03 9.09 -12.59
N PRO A 572 -10.84 8.20 -13.19
CA PRO A 572 -12.17 7.90 -12.68
C PRO A 572 -12.10 6.99 -11.44
N TYR A 573 -13.04 7.18 -10.50
CA TYR A 573 -13.26 6.27 -9.39
C TYR A 573 -14.75 6.09 -9.06
N TYR A 574 -15.06 5.01 -8.35
CA TYR A 574 -16.36 4.76 -7.75
C TYR A 574 -16.34 4.93 -6.24
N THR A 575 -17.49 5.30 -5.69
CA THR A 575 -17.68 5.41 -4.25
C THR A 575 -17.59 4.02 -3.61
N ASN A 576 -16.85 3.93 -2.50
CA ASN A 576 -16.56 2.64 -1.90
C ASN A 576 -17.84 1.98 -1.35
N SER A 577 -18.07 0.72 -1.72
CA SER A 577 -19.19 -0.09 -1.21
C SER A 577 -20.55 0.63 -1.31
N SER A 578 -21.18 0.96 -0.17
CA SER A 578 -22.41 1.77 -0.07
C SER A 578 -22.22 3.04 0.80
N ASN A 579 -20.99 3.50 0.91
CA ASN A 579 -20.68 4.75 1.61
C ASN A 579 -21.27 5.96 0.85
N LEU A 580 -21.45 7.06 1.57
CA LEU A 580 -21.81 8.35 0.98
C LEU A 580 -20.73 8.83 -0.02
N PRO A 581 -21.11 9.60 -1.05
CA PRO A 581 -20.16 10.26 -1.93
C PRO A 581 -19.13 11.08 -1.15
N VAL A 582 -17.89 11.11 -1.64
CA VAL A 582 -16.82 11.90 -1.02
C VAL A 582 -17.22 13.39 -1.03
N GLY A 583 -17.11 14.05 0.13
CA GLY A 583 -17.45 15.47 0.28
C GLY A 583 -18.95 15.78 0.30
N PHE A 584 -19.81 14.77 0.53
CA PHE A 584 -21.26 14.99 0.59
C PHE A 584 -21.71 15.86 1.77
N THR A 585 -21.16 15.63 2.97
CA THR A 585 -21.52 16.39 4.17
C THR A 585 -20.35 16.43 5.15
N ASP A 586 -20.23 17.55 5.86
CA ASP A 586 -19.32 17.72 7.01
C ASP A 586 -20.04 17.44 8.35
N ASP A 587 -21.36 17.24 8.33
CA ASP A 587 -22.14 16.87 9.51
C ASP A 587 -22.07 15.35 9.75
N LEU A 588 -21.28 14.98 10.77
CA LEU A 588 -21.09 13.61 11.21
C LEU A 588 -22.41 12.91 11.61
N PHE A 589 -23.33 13.59 12.30
CA PHE A 589 -24.59 12.98 12.72
C PHE A 589 -25.52 12.78 11.54
N PHE A 590 -25.55 13.72 10.61
CA PHE A 590 -26.30 13.52 9.36
C PHE A 590 -25.74 12.35 8.53
N ALA A 591 -24.41 12.22 8.45
CA ALA A 591 -23.78 11.07 7.81
C ALA A 591 -24.14 9.75 8.51
N LEU A 592 -24.15 9.73 9.85
CA LEU A 592 -24.56 8.58 10.66
C LEU A 592 -26.03 8.22 10.43
N ASP A 593 -26.93 9.19 10.41
CA ASP A 593 -28.37 9.00 10.16
C ASP A 593 -28.62 8.33 8.80
N LEU A 594 -27.88 8.71 7.76
CA LEU A 594 -27.97 8.15 6.41
C LEU A 594 -27.22 6.82 6.22
N GLN A 595 -26.42 6.38 7.18
CA GLN A 595 -25.58 5.19 7.01
C GLN A 595 -25.91 4.09 8.01
N ASP A 596 -26.54 4.38 9.15
CA ASP A 596 -26.79 3.40 10.21
C ASP A 596 -27.50 2.14 9.70
N ASP A 597 -28.59 2.29 8.95
CA ASP A 597 -29.36 1.15 8.45
C ASP A 597 -28.61 0.38 7.36
N LEU A 598 -27.96 1.05 6.40
CA LEU A 598 -27.17 0.41 5.34
C LEU A 598 -25.99 -0.38 5.91
N GLN A 599 -25.22 0.23 6.82
CA GLN A 599 -24.04 -0.42 7.40
C GLN A 599 -24.43 -1.64 8.24
N THR A 600 -25.61 -1.64 8.88
CA THR A 600 -26.10 -2.82 9.63
C THR A 600 -26.54 -4.00 8.75
N LYS A 601 -26.72 -3.80 7.42
CA LYS A 601 -27.09 -4.88 6.49
C LYS A 601 -25.90 -5.76 6.11
N TYR A 602 -24.67 -5.25 6.19
CA TYR A 602 -23.46 -6.05 5.99
C TYR A 602 -23.36 -7.15 7.06
N THR A 603 -23.09 -8.36 6.59
CA THR A 603 -22.87 -9.53 7.43
C THR A 603 -21.40 -9.88 7.56
N GLY A 604 -20.51 -9.19 6.83
CA GLY A 604 -19.05 -9.26 6.94
C GLY A 604 -18.46 -7.92 7.40
N GLY A 605 -17.30 -7.56 6.85
CA GLY A 605 -16.62 -6.29 7.15
C GLY A 605 -17.43 -5.08 6.69
N THR A 606 -17.52 -4.08 7.56
CA THR A 606 -18.03 -2.74 7.29
C THR A 606 -17.33 -1.78 8.25
N VAL A 607 -17.10 -0.54 7.81
CA VAL A 607 -16.64 0.55 8.67
C VAL A 607 -17.21 1.87 8.15
N LEU A 608 -17.73 2.69 9.07
CA LEU A 608 -18.04 4.08 8.78
C LEU A 608 -16.92 4.99 9.30
N HIS A 609 -16.37 5.83 8.43
CA HIS A 609 -15.37 6.81 8.81
C HIS A 609 -16.03 8.15 9.13
N GLY A 610 -15.97 8.55 10.40
CA GLY A 610 -16.41 9.88 10.83
C GLY A 610 -15.28 10.88 10.66
N TYR A 611 -15.14 11.45 9.46
CA TYR A 611 -14.10 12.45 9.19
C TYR A 611 -14.39 13.76 9.93
N ILE A 612 -13.37 14.34 10.54
CA ILE A 612 -13.42 15.65 11.21
C ILE A 612 -12.24 16.51 10.75
N GLY A 613 -12.47 17.82 10.59
CA GLY A 613 -11.50 18.70 9.93
C GLY A 613 -10.15 18.87 10.64
N GLU A 614 -10.10 18.69 11.95
CA GLU A 614 -8.86 18.72 12.73
C GLU A 614 -8.98 17.92 14.03
N ARG A 615 -7.87 17.82 14.77
CA ARG A 615 -7.83 17.19 16.10
C ARG A 615 -8.87 17.79 17.05
N ILE A 616 -9.57 16.94 17.78
CA ILE A 616 -10.37 17.35 18.94
C ILE A 616 -9.41 17.73 20.08
N GLN A 617 -9.50 18.97 20.58
CA GLN A 617 -8.56 19.45 21.61
C GLN A 617 -8.82 18.82 22.99
N ASP A 618 -10.09 18.54 23.29
CA ASP A 618 -10.52 17.94 24.55
C ASP A 618 -10.81 16.44 24.38
N PRO A 619 -10.00 15.54 24.98
CA PRO A 619 -10.27 14.11 24.99
C PRO A 619 -11.64 13.76 25.59
N GLU A 620 -12.15 14.55 26.54
CA GLU A 620 -13.45 14.34 27.15
C GLU A 620 -14.58 14.56 26.13
N ALA A 621 -14.44 15.54 25.23
CA ALA A 621 -15.36 15.74 24.12
C ALA A 621 -15.34 14.55 23.14
N THR A 622 -14.16 13.99 22.87
CA THR A 622 -14.02 12.77 22.04
C THR A 622 -14.74 11.58 22.68
N LYS A 623 -14.54 11.37 23.99
CA LYS A 623 -15.24 10.34 24.76
C LYS A 623 -16.76 10.50 24.65
N ASN A 624 -17.27 11.71 24.88
CA ASN A 624 -18.69 12.01 24.81
C ASN A 624 -19.27 11.84 23.40
N LEU A 625 -18.51 12.14 22.35
CA LEU A 625 -18.89 11.89 20.96
C LEU A 625 -19.04 10.39 20.69
N VAL A 626 -18.01 9.59 21.01
CA VAL A 626 -18.04 8.12 20.85
C VAL A 626 -19.20 7.52 21.64
N LYS A 627 -19.41 7.97 22.89
CA LYS A 627 -20.54 7.57 23.72
C LYS A 627 -21.87 7.87 23.04
N LYS A 628 -22.07 9.10 22.56
CA LYS A 628 -23.30 9.49 21.87
C LYS A 628 -23.54 8.63 20.63
N ILE A 629 -22.52 8.36 19.82
CA ILE A 629 -22.65 7.50 18.63
C ILE A 629 -23.09 6.10 19.02
N VAL A 630 -22.40 5.47 19.96
CA VAL A 630 -22.68 4.10 20.42
C VAL A 630 -24.09 3.94 20.97
N TYR A 631 -24.58 4.94 21.73
CA TYR A 631 -25.93 4.91 22.32
C TYR A 631 -27.05 5.38 21.37
N SER A 632 -26.74 6.06 20.27
CA SER A 632 -27.73 6.53 19.29
C SER A 632 -27.88 5.63 18.07
N TYR A 633 -26.81 4.93 17.67
CA TYR A 633 -26.75 4.18 16.41
C TYR A 633 -26.46 2.69 16.61
N LYS A 634 -26.84 1.87 15.62
CA LYS A 634 -26.70 0.41 15.62
C LYS A 634 -25.50 -0.09 14.81
N LEU A 635 -24.91 0.77 13.99
CA LEU A 635 -23.78 0.45 13.12
C LEU A 635 -22.66 -0.19 13.94
N PRO A 636 -22.06 -1.26 13.41
CA PRO A 636 -21.23 -2.13 14.23
C PRO A 636 -19.82 -1.60 14.43
N TYR A 637 -19.32 -0.77 13.50
CA TYR A 637 -17.91 -0.42 13.44
C TYR A 637 -17.71 0.97 12.85
N PHE A 638 -16.97 1.82 13.56
CA PHE A 638 -16.71 3.18 13.12
C PHE A 638 -15.38 3.73 13.64
N THR A 639 -15.00 4.88 13.08
CA THR A 639 -13.82 5.66 13.48
C THR A 639 -14.17 7.12 13.62
N ILE A 640 -13.40 7.84 14.41
CA ILE A 640 -13.37 9.30 14.42
C ILE A 640 -12.04 9.69 13.77
N THR A 641 -12.05 10.23 12.55
CA THR A 641 -10.84 10.41 11.75
C THR A 641 -10.52 11.90 11.57
N PRO A 642 -9.64 12.49 12.40
CA PRO A 642 -9.20 13.86 12.23
C PRO A 642 -8.22 14.02 11.07
N THR A 643 -8.34 15.14 10.36
CA THR A 643 -7.34 15.53 9.37
C THR A 643 -6.12 16.16 10.06
N PHE A 644 -4.94 15.71 9.65
CA PHE A 644 -3.67 16.25 10.13
C PHE A 644 -2.59 16.11 9.05
N SER A 645 -1.53 16.91 9.19
CA SER A 645 -0.38 16.93 8.29
C SER A 645 0.90 16.64 9.05
N ILE A 646 1.91 16.11 8.36
CA ILE A 646 3.23 15.83 8.95
C ILE A 646 4.31 16.64 8.26
N CYS A 647 4.91 17.58 9.00
CA CYS A 647 6.10 18.30 8.58
C CYS A 647 7.36 17.46 8.87
N PRO A 648 8.33 17.36 7.94
CA PRO A 648 9.62 16.71 8.20
C PRO A 648 10.46 17.38 9.30
N VAL A 649 10.22 18.66 9.61
CA VAL A 649 10.94 19.44 10.62
C VAL A 649 10.15 19.51 11.93
N HIS A 650 8.87 19.91 11.86
CA HIS A 650 8.05 20.18 13.04
C HIS A 650 7.15 19.02 13.48
N GLY A 651 7.12 17.93 12.72
CA GLY A 651 6.28 16.76 13.04
C GLY A 651 4.79 17.05 12.80
N TYR A 652 3.95 16.65 13.76
CA TYR A 652 2.50 16.74 13.67
C TYR A 652 1.98 18.19 13.54
N LEU A 653 1.05 18.41 12.63
CA LEU A 653 0.30 19.65 12.41
C LEU A 653 -1.20 19.34 12.39
N ALA A 654 -1.99 20.08 13.16
CA ALA A 654 -3.45 19.93 13.15
C ALA A 654 -4.03 20.48 11.84
N GLY A 655 -4.91 19.71 11.18
CA GLY A 655 -5.55 20.09 9.92
C GLY A 655 -4.74 19.76 8.67
N GLU A 656 -5.32 20.09 7.52
CA GLU A 656 -4.71 19.93 6.20
C GLU A 656 -3.80 21.12 5.88
N HIS A 657 -2.53 20.84 5.61
CA HIS A 657 -1.51 21.83 5.28
C HIS A 657 -0.66 21.32 4.13
N LYS A 658 -0.76 21.95 2.94
CA LYS A 658 0.12 21.64 1.80
C LYS A 658 1.57 22.04 2.09
N TYR A 659 1.76 23.10 2.88
CA TYR A 659 3.06 23.59 3.37
C TYR A 659 3.00 23.85 4.87
N CYS A 660 4.12 23.68 5.58
CA CYS A 660 4.14 23.79 7.04
C CYS A 660 4.08 25.27 7.48
N PRO A 661 3.04 25.72 8.20
CA PRO A 661 2.92 27.12 8.59
C PRO A 661 4.05 27.57 9.52
N LYS A 662 4.61 26.66 10.33
CA LYS A 662 5.77 26.94 11.19
C LYS A 662 7.06 27.12 10.41
N CYS A 663 7.26 26.34 9.34
CA CYS A 663 8.41 26.53 8.44
C CYS A 663 8.29 27.88 7.72
N ASP A 664 7.09 28.23 7.27
CA ASP A 664 6.85 29.48 6.57
C ASP A 664 7.13 30.70 7.47
N GLU A 665 6.71 30.63 8.74
CA GLU A 665 7.01 31.64 9.75
C GLU A 665 8.52 31.74 10.04
N GLU A 666 9.22 30.62 10.22
CA GLU A 666 10.69 30.58 10.42
C GLU A 666 11.46 31.14 9.22
N MET A 667 10.91 30.99 8.01
CA MET A 667 11.47 31.56 6.78
C MET A 667 11.11 33.05 6.59
N GLY A 668 10.29 33.62 7.46
CA GLY A 668 9.84 35.01 7.40
C GLY A 668 8.88 35.30 6.25
N LEU A 669 8.14 34.28 5.76
CA LEU A 669 7.14 34.47 4.71
C LEU A 669 5.95 35.25 5.26
N THR A 670 5.59 36.32 4.57
CA THR A 670 4.40 37.12 4.90
C THR A 670 3.11 36.42 4.45
N PRO A 671 1.95 36.68 5.08
CA PRO A 671 0.68 36.09 4.67
C PRO A 671 0.33 36.27 3.18
N ASP A 672 0.76 37.39 2.58
CA ASP A 672 0.56 37.68 1.16
C ASP A 672 1.44 36.77 0.27
N GLN A 673 2.68 36.50 0.67
CA GLN A 673 3.58 35.58 -0.02
C GLN A 673 3.12 34.12 0.08
N ILE A 674 2.48 33.74 1.19
CA ILE A 674 1.89 32.41 1.37
C ILE A 674 0.72 32.23 0.39
N ARG A 675 -0.20 33.19 0.32
CA ARG A 675 -1.36 33.16 -0.61
C ARG A 675 -0.96 33.18 -2.09
N GLU A 676 0.05 33.97 -2.47
CA GLU A 676 0.59 33.95 -3.84
C GLU A 676 1.26 32.61 -4.18
N SER A 677 1.88 31.94 -3.20
CA SER A 677 2.52 30.64 -3.44
C SER A 677 1.52 29.49 -3.60
N GLU A 678 0.35 29.56 -2.98
CA GLU A 678 -0.72 28.55 -3.08
C GLU A 678 -1.46 28.60 -4.42
N THR A 679 -1.53 29.77 -5.06
CA THR A 679 -2.20 29.98 -6.36
C THR A 679 -1.32 29.69 -7.57
N TYR A 680 0.02 29.67 -7.41
CA TYR A 680 0.98 29.54 -8.51
C TYR A 680 1.94 28.34 -8.42
N ARG A 681 1.77 27.39 -7.46
CA ARG A 681 2.63 26.18 -7.33
C ARG A 681 1.92 24.84 -7.31
#